data_AF-A0A433QPX4-F1
#
_entry.id   AF-A0A433QPX4-F1
#
_cell.length_a   1.000
_cell.length_b   1.000
_cell.length_c   1.000
_cell.angle_alpha   90.00
_cell.angle_beta   90.00
_cell.angle_gamma   90.00
#
_symmetry.space_group_name_H-M   'P 1'
#
loop_
_entity.id
_entity.type
_entity.pdbx_description
1 polymer ?
#
loop_
_entity_poly.entity_id
_entity_poly.type
_entity_poly.pdbx_seq_one_letter_code
_entity_poly.pdbx_strand_id
1 'polypeptide(L)'
;MTGVVKKQPSGGIEDEYVQERDRIKNSQTHYGSTSPSTPLMQGEQGEQDEPDEPDEPDEPDEQGKRGLLNQIWAHVITFRLVYAIVFILLTILGGRVLYFSEGTGQDEPPFEWYECDLAQGTLWEGSQNITMRALNYTGMNIDLMGSISSGHISILRTSNPSVTFPTIQVAVYYSRNILPSGIHNIISNDSGTYHHTLLTPKHLQLSQRLTVCWTVVLPYVWVSARKLGIDVQNSRVDIAQEVEGLSFQEAWISTTNAEIEVLGLTAASVRLESENGQIQGHIVANHELMMQTYNSSVNLTSLDPATEKIVVRSTNGTILGKYLAKNVMVETVRGQVSIQAEGEEVTVSNTDGPIGGSYQVAKALTLKTTNGLVDVDAKAEDVEVRTTNGGIFGSYNVSKALKLETTNGLVNVAAEAGEVEILTTNWAIYGSYRALKTLKLVTTNALVEVEAEAEEVDVQTMNGGIFGSYRAAKTVKLVTMNGPVNVKAAGGEVDVQTTNWVIYGSYNASGAVKLATTNSWVNVEAEAGEVEVRTNGSIYGSYIAAKTLKLETVNAPVNVKAKGWDVEVRTTNWSISGSYHATGTLKLSTTDALVWVTANAAEAKVQTTNGGIYGDYAIGNFLAMETSLGQIQANVTFLQMSRFPVVNASTTYGDLKLSLPTNFSGHFDVATMPESDHFLANVHNCLSVTDKCSQNDIVFETNTYTTKIGRKGIYYPGGQAIVRTTGGEADLAFDFI
;
A
#
# COMPACT_ATOMS: atom_id res chain seq x y z
N MET A 1 -46.78 21.34 -28.65
CA MET A 1 -47.05 22.74 -28.26
C MET A 1 -45.73 23.49 -28.34
N THR A 2 -45.63 24.35 -29.33
CA THR A 2 -44.49 25.17 -29.73
C THR A 2 -44.75 26.63 -29.35
N GLY A 3 -43.69 27.35 -28.98
CA GLY A 3 -43.61 28.81 -28.82
C GLY A 3 -42.33 29.12 -28.06
N VAL A 4 -41.26 29.74 -28.57
CA VAL A 4 -40.99 30.72 -29.64
C VAL A 4 -41.62 32.10 -29.41
N VAL A 5 -40.83 33.03 -28.84
CA VAL A 5 -40.64 34.47 -29.22
C VAL A 5 -39.26 34.91 -28.66
N LYS A 6 -38.15 35.01 -29.43
CA LYS A 6 -37.55 36.17 -30.17
C LYS A 6 -37.34 37.47 -29.34
N LYS A 7 -36.07 37.79 -28.97
CA LYS A 7 -35.05 38.71 -29.59
C LYS A 7 -35.13 40.19 -29.13
N GLN A 8 -34.18 40.68 -28.31
CA GLN A 8 -32.93 41.46 -28.58
C GLN A 8 -33.12 42.99 -28.37
N PRO A 9 -32.06 43.86 -28.24
CA PRO A 9 -30.70 43.72 -27.64
C PRO A 9 -30.23 44.97 -26.83
N SER A 10 -29.10 44.90 -26.09
CA SER A 10 -28.04 45.95 -26.07
C SER A 10 -26.89 45.69 -25.08
N GLY A 11 -25.63 45.68 -25.59
CA GLY A 11 -24.34 45.93 -24.90
C GLY A 11 -23.86 44.85 -23.91
N GLY A 12 -22.70 44.20 -24.02
CA GLY A 12 -21.41 44.56 -24.62
C GLY A 12 -20.37 44.65 -23.50
N ILE A 13 -19.57 43.60 -23.28
CA ILE A 13 -18.21 43.55 -22.68
C ILE A 13 -17.69 42.14 -23.02
N GLU A 14 -16.94 42.04 -24.11
CA GLU A 14 -16.07 40.91 -24.45
C GLU A 14 -14.85 41.56 -25.11
N ASP A 15 -13.93 42.08 -24.30
CA ASP A 15 -12.64 42.64 -24.73
C ASP A 15 -11.76 42.87 -23.47
N GLU A 16 -11.30 41.79 -22.83
CA GLU A 16 -10.20 41.90 -21.84
C GLU A 16 -9.46 40.57 -21.58
N TYR A 17 -9.20 39.76 -22.60
CA TYR A 17 -8.38 38.54 -22.45
C TYR A 17 -7.33 38.31 -23.55
N VAL A 18 -6.99 39.35 -24.33
CA VAL A 18 -6.00 39.26 -25.43
C VAL A 18 -4.89 40.33 -25.34
N GLN A 19 -4.73 41.05 -24.22
CA GLN A 19 -3.73 42.13 -24.11
C GLN A 19 -2.55 41.94 -23.13
N GLU A 20 -2.32 40.74 -22.57
CA GLU A 20 -1.17 40.50 -21.68
C GLU A 20 -0.04 39.64 -22.29
N ARG A 21 -0.17 39.18 -23.55
CA ARG A 21 0.84 38.30 -24.18
C ARG A 21 1.92 38.99 -25.04
N ASP A 22 1.79 40.29 -25.30
CA ASP A 22 2.72 41.03 -26.18
C ASP A 22 3.56 42.11 -25.49
N ARG A 23 3.65 42.10 -24.15
CA ARG A 23 4.47 43.08 -23.39
C ARG A 23 5.76 42.55 -22.75
N ILE A 24 6.14 41.28 -22.98
CA ILE A 24 7.41 40.70 -22.48
C ILE A 24 8.28 40.18 -23.64
N LYS A 25 8.48 41.00 -24.67
CA LYS A 25 9.46 40.71 -25.74
C LYS A 25 10.32 41.90 -26.21
N ASN A 26 10.19 43.09 -25.63
CA ASN A 26 11.00 44.25 -26.03
C ASN A 26 11.56 45.02 -24.82
N SER A 27 12.61 44.48 -24.20
CA SER A 27 13.63 45.30 -23.50
C SER A 27 14.88 44.47 -23.17
N GLN A 28 15.54 43.93 -24.20
CA GLN A 28 16.95 43.54 -24.11
C GLN A 28 17.65 44.16 -25.32
N THR A 29 18.44 45.22 -25.08
CA THR A 29 19.69 45.59 -25.79
C THR A 29 20.01 47.07 -25.51
N HIS A 30 20.96 47.35 -24.61
CA HIS A 30 22.07 48.33 -24.79
C HIS A 30 22.83 48.55 -23.47
N TYR A 31 24.07 49.02 -23.61
CA TYR A 31 25.17 49.20 -22.63
C TYR A 31 26.14 48.01 -22.60
N GLY A 32 27.36 48.07 -23.15
CA GLY A 32 28.19 49.22 -23.50
C GLY A 32 29.38 49.28 -22.54
N SER A 33 30.41 48.50 -22.86
CA SER A 33 31.69 48.39 -22.16
C SER A 33 32.41 49.74 -22.01
N THR A 34 32.87 50.07 -20.81
CA THR A 34 34.06 50.91 -20.60
C THR A 34 34.76 50.52 -19.29
N SER A 35 35.98 50.00 -19.40
CA SER A 35 36.95 49.91 -18.30
C SER A 35 37.53 51.30 -18.01
N PRO A 36 38.06 51.53 -16.79
CA PRO A 36 39.41 52.10 -16.75
C PRO A 36 40.32 51.56 -15.62
N SER A 37 41.56 51.28 -16.03
CA SER A 37 42.85 51.57 -15.38
C SER A 37 43.15 51.09 -13.95
N THR A 38 44.08 50.13 -13.88
CA THR A 38 45.07 49.91 -12.81
C THR A 38 46.07 51.07 -12.67
N PRO A 39 46.70 51.20 -11.49
CA PRO A 39 48.12 51.51 -11.43
C PRO A 39 48.92 50.46 -10.61
N LEU A 40 50.13 50.21 -11.12
CA LEU A 40 51.20 49.40 -10.54
C LEU A 40 51.81 50.03 -9.28
N MET A 41 52.22 49.21 -8.32
CA MET A 41 53.41 49.40 -7.46
C MET A 41 53.90 48.03 -6.94
N GLN A 42 55.22 47.86 -6.95
CA GLN A 42 55.99 46.64 -6.64
C GLN A 42 56.03 46.32 -5.13
N GLY A 43 56.20 45.03 -4.80
CA GLY A 43 56.64 44.56 -3.47
C GLY A 43 56.88 43.05 -3.48
N GLU A 44 58.02 42.64 -2.92
CA GLU A 44 58.70 41.35 -3.09
C GLU A 44 58.14 40.18 -2.24
N GLN A 45 58.40 38.97 -2.76
CA GLN A 45 58.65 37.66 -2.12
C GLN A 45 58.15 37.34 -0.70
N GLY A 46 57.42 36.22 -0.60
CA GLY A 46 57.32 35.41 0.62
C GLY A 46 56.47 34.16 0.38
N GLU A 47 57.11 32.98 0.38
CA GLU A 47 56.49 31.65 0.39
C GLU A 47 55.56 31.45 1.59
N GLN A 48 54.40 30.82 1.39
CA GLN A 48 53.88 29.77 2.27
C GLN A 48 52.67 29.08 1.63
N ASP A 49 52.79 27.76 1.47
CA ASP A 49 51.74 26.83 1.11
C ASP A 49 50.71 26.72 2.25
N GLU A 50 49.43 27.00 1.97
CA GLU A 50 48.28 26.44 2.69
C GLU A 50 47.25 25.94 1.65
N PRO A 51 46.55 24.81 1.91
CA PRO A 51 45.70 24.17 0.93
C PRO A 51 44.35 24.87 0.77
N ASP A 52 43.90 25.01 -0.47
CA ASP A 52 42.58 25.53 -0.86
C ASP A 52 41.44 24.72 -0.18
N GLU A 53 40.55 25.41 0.53
CA GLU A 53 39.20 24.94 0.84
C GLU A 53 38.42 24.80 -0.48
N PRO A 54 37.65 23.72 -0.68
CA PRO A 54 36.80 23.63 -1.86
C PRO A 54 35.61 24.58 -1.74
N ASP A 55 35.46 25.44 -2.75
CA ASP A 55 34.33 26.34 -2.95
C ASP A 55 32.96 25.64 -2.73
N GLU A 56 32.09 26.28 -1.95
CA GLU A 56 30.67 25.89 -1.85
C GLU A 56 30.01 25.97 -3.24
N PRO A 57 29.19 24.99 -3.65
CA PRO A 57 28.49 25.07 -4.92
C PRO A 57 27.36 26.10 -4.84
N ASP A 58 27.39 27.07 -5.74
CA ASP A 58 26.34 28.07 -5.95
C ASP A 58 24.93 27.45 -6.03
N GLU A 59 23.96 28.03 -5.30
CA GLU A 59 22.55 27.67 -5.41
C GLU A 59 22.03 27.87 -6.84
N PRO A 60 21.26 26.92 -7.41
CA PRO A 60 20.71 27.08 -8.75
C PRO A 60 19.61 28.14 -8.74
N ASP A 61 19.70 29.03 -9.73
CA ASP A 61 18.71 30.05 -10.05
C ASP A 61 17.29 29.48 -10.32
N GLU A 62 16.26 30.33 -10.28
CA GLU A 62 14.84 29.93 -10.45
C GLU A 62 14.58 29.15 -11.75
N GLN A 63 15.45 29.28 -12.75
CA GLN A 63 15.37 28.56 -14.02
C GLN A 63 15.88 27.12 -13.87
N GLY A 64 16.92 26.87 -13.07
CA GLY A 64 17.34 25.54 -12.64
C GLY A 64 16.30 24.79 -11.80
N LYS A 65 15.58 25.49 -10.90
CA LYS A 65 14.50 24.90 -10.08
C LYS A 65 13.30 24.44 -10.93
N ARG A 66 12.94 25.20 -11.98
CA ARG A 66 11.92 24.77 -12.98
C ARG A 66 12.41 23.64 -13.89
N GLY A 67 13.71 23.61 -14.20
CA GLY A 67 14.34 22.49 -14.92
C GLY A 67 14.26 21.17 -14.14
N LEU A 68 14.48 21.23 -12.83
CA LEU A 68 14.35 20.07 -11.93
C LEU A 68 12.90 19.56 -11.84
N LEU A 69 11.92 20.47 -11.73
CA LEU A 69 10.49 20.15 -11.73
C LEU A 69 10.03 19.47 -13.04
N ASN A 70 10.53 19.92 -14.19
CA ASN A 70 10.24 19.30 -15.48
C ASN A 70 10.97 17.95 -15.64
N GLN A 71 12.18 17.80 -15.11
CA GLN A 71 12.87 16.51 -15.07
C GLN A 71 12.17 15.51 -14.15
N ILE A 72 11.61 15.95 -13.02
CA ILE A 72 10.83 15.11 -12.09
C ILE A 72 9.50 14.71 -12.73
N TRP A 73 8.77 15.62 -13.37
CA TRP A 73 7.56 15.29 -14.13
C TRP A 73 7.85 14.35 -15.30
N ALA A 74 8.97 14.56 -16.01
CA ALA A 74 9.41 13.65 -17.05
C ALA A 74 9.79 12.27 -16.48
N HIS A 75 10.47 12.19 -15.34
CA HIS A 75 10.78 10.91 -14.69
C HIS A 75 9.53 10.21 -14.18
N VAL A 76 8.55 10.92 -13.61
CA VAL A 76 7.28 10.33 -13.15
C VAL A 76 6.43 9.84 -14.33
N ILE A 77 6.36 10.59 -15.43
CA ILE A 77 5.67 10.16 -16.65
C ILE A 77 6.41 9.00 -17.31
N THR A 78 7.73 9.05 -17.39
CA THR A 78 8.55 7.95 -17.96
C THR A 78 8.48 6.72 -17.07
N PHE A 79 8.41 6.86 -15.74
CA PHE A 79 8.21 5.76 -14.81
C PHE A 79 6.80 5.18 -14.95
N ARG A 80 5.75 6.00 -15.10
CA ARG A 80 4.39 5.53 -15.41
C ARG A 80 4.28 4.86 -16.78
N LEU A 81 5.01 5.33 -17.79
CA LEU A 81 5.00 4.76 -19.13
C LEU A 81 5.81 3.47 -19.20
N VAL A 82 6.98 3.42 -18.55
CA VAL A 82 7.79 2.21 -18.38
C VAL A 82 7.05 1.21 -17.52
N TYR A 83 6.33 1.62 -16.48
CA TYR A 83 5.51 0.74 -15.64
C TYR A 83 4.29 0.22 -16.40
N ALA A 84 3.61 1.04 -17.19
CA ALA A 84 2.53 0.56 -18.07
C ALA A 84 3.06 -0.38 -19.16
N ILE A 85 4.24 -0.11 -19.72
CA ILE A 85 4.91 -0.97 -20.71
C ILE A 85 5.40 -2.27 -20.06
N VAL A 86 5.93 -2.23 -18.83
CA VAL A 86 6.36 -3.39 -18.04
C VAL A 86 5.16 -4.18 -17.54
N PHE A 87 4.04 -3.54 -17.20
CA PHE A 87 2.78 -4.19 -16.83
C PHE A 87 2.12 -4.84 -18.04
N ILE A 88 2.15 -4.20 -19.21
CA ILE A 88 1.73 -4.79 -20.49
C ILE A 88 2.69 -5.91 -20.90
N LEU A 89 4.01 -5.77 -20.72
CA LEU A 89 4.98 -6.85 -20.96
C LEU A 89 4.84 -7.99 -19.96
N LEU A 90 4.53 -7.75 -18.69
CA LEU A 90 4.32 -8.76 -17.66
C LEU A 90 2.95 -9.43 -17.80
N THR A 91 1.94 -8.77 -18.33
CA THR A 91 0.65 -9.40 -18.69
C THR A 91 0.73 -10.13 -20.04
N ILE A 92 1.57 -9.67 -20.98
CA ILE A 92 1.86 -10.40 -22.22
C ILE A 92 2.82 -11.58 -21.97
N LEU A 93 3.77 -11.48 -21.04
CA LEU A 93 4.62 -12.60 -20.60
C LEU A 93 3.88 -13.54 -19.64
N GLY A 94 3.10 -13.02 -18.69
CA GLY A 94 2.26 -13.81 -17.78
C GLY A 94 1.09 -14.49 -18.50
N GLY A 95 0.60 -13.89 -19.59
CA GLY A 95 -0.39 -14.48 -20.50
C GLY A 95 0.21 -15.36 -21.62
N ARG A 96 1.55 -15.54 -21.66
CA ARG A 96 2.26 -16.42 -22.60
C ARG A 96 3.42 -17.16 -21.95
N VAL A 97 3.16 -17.85 -20.84
CA VAL A 97 3.90 -19.08 -20.49
C VAL A 97 2.96 -20.27 -20.62
N LEU A 98 2.52 -20.48 -21.85
CA LEU A 98 2.06 -21.75 -22.36
C LEU A 98 2.79 -21.90 -23.69
N TYR A 99 3.99 -22.48 -23.69
CA TYR A 99 4.54 -23.24 -24.83
C TYR A 99 5.80 -23.98 -24.39
N PHE A 100 5.65 -25.30 -24.34
CA PHE A 100 6.59 -26.37 -24.68
C PHE A 100 8.09 -26.15 -24.46
N SER A 101 8.65 -27.07 -23.66
CA SER A 101 10.07 -27.40 -23.62
C SER A 101 10.58 -27.81 -25.01
N GLU A 102 11.65 -27.18 -25.48
CA GLU A 102 12.64 -27.85 -26.33
C GLU A 102 13.96 -27.84 -25.57
N GLY A 103 14.13 -28.85 -24.70
CA GLY A 103 15.44 -29.24 -24.21
C GLY A 103 16.21 -29.87 -25.37
N THR A 104 17.34 -29.28 -25.70
CA THR A 104 18.29 -29.74 -26.71
C THR A 104 18.67 -31.20 -26.50
N GLY A 105 18.43 -32.02 -27.52
CA GLY A 105 18.66 -33.45 -27.54
C GLY A 105 20.10 -33.86 -27.32
N GLN A 106 20.28 -34.79 -26.39
CA GLN A 106 21.04 -35.99 -26.66
C GLN A 106 20.06 -37.16 -26.58
N ASP A 107 20.09 -38.00 -27.61
CA ASP A 107 19.17 -39.11 -27.85
C ASP A 107 19.06 -40.07 -26.65
N GLU A 108 18.07 -39.83 -25.79
CA GLU A 108 17.42 -40.88 -25.03
C GLU A 108 16.15 -41.27 -25.80
N PRO A 109 15.93 -42.57 -26.09
CA PRO A 109 14.79 -42.99 -26.88
C PRO A 109 13.48 -42.67 -26.14
N PRO A 110 12.41 -42.34 -26.87
CA PRO A 110 11.14 -41.92 -26.28
C PRO A 110 10.56 -43.05 -25.41
N PHE A 111 10.11 -42.69 -24.21
CA PHE A 111 9.30 -43.56 -23.35
C PHE A 111 7.97 -43.86 -24.09
N GLU A 112 7.92 -44.98 -24.80
CA GLU A 112 6.72 -45.53 -25.41
C GLU A 112 5.75 -46.00 -24.31
N TRP A 113 4.46 -45.72 -24.52
CA TRP A 113 3.34 -46.10 -23.68
C TRP A 113 3.21 -47.63 -23.64
N TYR A 114 3.36 -48.24 -22.46
CA TYR A 114 3.14 -49.67 -22.28
C TYR A 114 1.71 -49.91 -21.76
N GLU A 115 0.74 -49.98 -22.68
CA GLU A 115 -0.34 -50.96 -22.52
C GLU A 115 0.30 -52.35 -22.46
N CYS A 116 -0.39 -53.37 -21.91
CA CYS A 116 0.07 -54.76 -21.98
C CYS A 116 0.18 -55.21 -23.46
N ASP A 117 1.21 -54.76 -24.17
CA ASP A 117 1.45 -55.14 -25.55
C ASP A 117 2.07 -56.53 -25.52
N LEU A 118 1.23 -57.50 -25.85
CA LEU A 118 1.40 -58.95 -25.79
C LEU A 118 2.53 -59.47 -26.70
N ALA A 119 3.30 -58.58 -27.34
CA ALA A 119 4.19 -58.91 -28.46
C ALA A 119 5.65 -59.22 -28.09
N GLN A 120 6.11 -58.97 -26.85
CA GLN A 120 7.55 -59.07 -26.51
C GLN A 120 7.84 -59.90 -25.25
N GLY A 121 7.80 -61.24 -25.33
CA GLY A 121 8.34 -62.09 -24.27
C GLY A 121 7.87 -63.56 -24.28
N THR A 122 8.48 -64.39 -23.43
CA THR A 122 7.98 -65.73 -23.11
C THR A 122 6.98 -65.62 -21.95
N LEU A 123 5.78 -66.20 -22.10
CA LEU A 123 4.82 -66.30 -21.00
C LEU A 123 5.33 -67.27 -19.94
N TRP A 124 5.36 -66.86 -18.68
CA TRP A 124 5.71 -67.73 -17.57
C TRP A 124 4.58 -68.73 -17.31
N GLU A 125 4.94 -70.02 -17.18
CA GLU A 125 3.98 -71.13 -16.99
C GLU A 125 3.12 -70.99 -15.73
N GLY A 126 3.58 -70.24 -14.72
CA GLY A 126 2.83 -69.95 -13.50
C GLY A 126 1.78 -68.84 -13.65
N SER A 127 1.61 -68.26 -14.85
CA SER A 127 0.53 -67.31 -15.16
C SER A 127 -0.81 -68.03 -15.06
N GLN A 128 -1.75 -67.46 -14.29
CA GLN A 128 -2.95 -68.19 -13.89
C GLN A 128 -4.12 -67.27 -13.54
N ASN A 129 -5.32 -67.86 -13.58
CA ASN A 129 -6.56 -67.27 -13.08
C ASN A 129 -6.87 -67.85 -11.70
N ILE A 130 -6.96 -66.99 -10.70
CA ILE A 130 -7.16 -67.36 -9.31
C ILE A 130 -8.53 -66.84 -8.87
N THR A 131 -9.40 -67.71 -8.38
CA THR A 131 -10.67 -67.32 -7.77
C THR A 131 -10.59 -67.44 -6.26
N MET A 132 -10.90 -66.36 -5.55
CA MET A 132 -10.91 -66.33 -4.09
C MET A 132 -12.19 -66.97 -3.52
N ARG A 133 -12.29 -68.30 -3.55
CA ARG A 133 -13.52 -69.03 -3.17
C ARG A 133 -13.77 -69.15 -1.66
N ALA A 134 -12.90 -68.61 -0.80
CA ALA A 134 -13.10 -68.68 0.64
C ALA A 134 -14.03 -67.55 1.11
N LEU A 135 -15.13 -67.92 1.78
CA LEU A 135 -16.19 -67.01 2.26
C LEU A 135 -15.74 -65.99 3.33
N ASN A 136 -14.53 -66.10 3.86
CA ASN A 136 -14.07 -65.35 5.03
C ASN A 136 -13.09 -64.21 4.72
N TYR A 137 -12.83 -63.89 3.45
CA TYR A 137 -11.95 -62.75 3.14
C TYR A 137 -12.69 -61.44 3.32
N THR A 138 -12.18 -60.63 4.24
CA THR A 138 -12.57 -59.24 4.46
C THR A 138 -11.67 -58.27 3.73
N GLY A 139 -10.62 -58.73 3.05
CA GLY A 139 -9.76 -57.85 2.26
C GLY A 139 -8.87 -58.59 1.28
N MET A 140 -8.18 -57.83 0.45
CA MET A 140 -7.22 -58.30 -0.54
C MET A 140 -5.99 -57.40 -0.54
N ASN A 141 -4.82 -58.01 -0.64
CA ASN A 141 -3.53 -57.39 -0.89
C ASN A 141 -2.90 -58.02 -2.15
N ILE A 142 -2.38 -57.19 -3.04
CA ILE A 142 -1.56 -57.59 -4.18
C ILE A 142 -0.21 -56.95 -4.01
N ASP A 143 0.81 -57.78 -3.84
CA ASP A 143 2.16 -57.35 -3.50
C ASP A 143 3.14 -57.84 -4.58
N LEU A 144 4.09 -57.01 -4.98
CA LEU A 144 5.23 -57.41 -5.82
C LEU A 144 6.51 -57.20 -5.03
N MET A 145 7.28 -58.27 -4.83
CA MET A 145 8.63 -58.16 -4.25
C MET A 145 9.70 -58.59 -5.25
N GLY A 146 10.61 -57.68 -5.55
CA GLY A 146 11.67 -57.85 -6.54
C GLY A 146 11.66 -56.70 -7.52
N SER A 147 12.27 -56.88 -8.68
CA SER A 147 12.29 -55.89 -9.76
C SER A 147 11.50 -56.36 -10.96
N ILE A 148 10.81 -55.43 -11.60
CA ILE A 148 10.20 -55.61 -12.94
C ILE A 148 10.60 -54.42 -13.81
N SER A 149 10.57 -54.62 -15.12
CA SER A 149 10.80 -53.55 -16.10
C SER A 149 9.57 -52.68 -16.26
N SER A 150 8.38 -53.30 -16.29
CA SER A 150 7.09 -52.61 -16.36
C SER A 150 5.98 -53.49 -15.79
N GLY A 151 4.90 -52.89 -15.33
CA GLY A 151 3.71 -53.62 -14.96
C GLY A 151 2.44 -52.82 -15.12
N HIS A 152 1.32 -53.52 -15.07
CA HIS A 152 0.00 -52.94 -15.17
C HIS A 152 -0.99 -53.71 -14.28
N ILE A 153 -1.82 -52.98 -13.55
CA ILE A 153 -2.87 -53.53 -12.70
C ILE A 153 -4.16 -52.84 -13.09
N SER A 154 -5.15 -53.61 -13.55
CA SER A 154 -6.52 -53.14 -13.74
C SER A 154 -7.41 -53.71 -12.65
N ILE A 155 -8.06 -52.84 -11.88
CA ILE A 155 -9.04 -53.20 -10.86
C ILE A 155 -10.42 -52.78 -11.36
N LEU A 156 -11.28 -53.79 -11.52
CA LEU A 156 -12.61 -53.66 -12.08
C LEU A 156 -13.62 -54.23 -11.10
N ARG A 157 -14.86 -53.75 -11.15
CA ARG A 157 -15.99 -54.42 -10.50
C ARG A 157 -16.88 -55.05 -11.57
N THR A 158 -17.26 -56.30 -11.36
CA THR A 158 -18.18 -56.98 -12.27
C THR A 158 -19.59 -56.40 -12.18
N SER A 159 -20.26 -56.29 -13.33
CA SER A 159 -21.69 -55.98 -13.42
C SER A 159 -22.59 -57.20 -13.24
N ASN A 160 -22.01 -58.42 -13.18
CA ASN A 160 -22.77 -59.66 -13.06
C ASN A 160 -23.02 -60.01 -11.58
N PRO A 161 -24.28 -59.97 -11.09
CA PRO A 161 -24.62 -60.27 -9.70
C PRO A 161 -24.27 -61.70 -9.26
N SER A 162 -24.06 -62.62 -10.21
CA SER A 162 -23.70 -64.01 -9.94
C SER A 162 -22.24 -64.17 -9.51
N VAL A 163 -21.40 -63.16 -9.75
CA VAL A 163 -19.99 -63.19 -9.35
C VAL A 163 -19.89 -62.67 -7.91
N THR A 164 -19.80 -63.61 -6.97
CA THR A 164 -19.76 -63.35 -5.52
C THR A 164 -18.35 -63.42 -4.93
N PHE A 165 -17.35 -63.77 -5.74
CA PHE A 165 -15.96 -63.91 -5.30
C PHE A 165 -15.04 -63.08 -6.19
N PRO A 166 -14.03 -62.41 -5.61
CA PRO A 166 -13.00 -61.76 -6.42
C PRO A 166 -12.22 -62.77 -7.26
N THR A 167 -11.81 -62.35 -8.45
CA THR A 167 -10.89 -63.10 -9.31
C THR A 167 -9.67 -62.27 -9.66
N ILE A 168 -8.49 -62.88 -9.63
CA ILE A 168 -7.23 -62.27 -10.04
C ILE A 168 -6.71 -63.08 -11.23
N GLN A 169 -6.49 -62.40 -12.35
CA GLN A 169 -5.76 -62.94 -13.49
C GLN A 169 -4.37 -62.31 -13.47
N VAL A 170 -3.32 -63.13 -13.43
CA VAL A 170 -1.93 -62.68 -13.48
C VAL A 170 -1.23 -63.27 -14.69
N ALA A 171 -0.62 -62.41 -15.51
CA ALA A 171 0.19 -62.77 -16.66
C ALA A 171 1.59 -62.16 -16.52
N VAL A 172 2.62 -63.01 -16.57
CA VAL A 172 4.03 -62.58 -16.45
C VAL A 172 4.78 -62.92 -17.74
N TYR A 173 5.38 -61.92 -18.36
CA TYR A 173 6.19 -62.05 -19.57
C TYR A 173 7.65 -61.75 -19.25
N TYR A 174 8.55 -62.62 -19.68
CA TYR A 174 9.98 -62.46 -19.41
C TYR A 174 10.83 -62.67 -20.67
N SER A 175 11.94 -61.96 -20.75
CA SER A 175 12.96 -62.16 -21.78
C SER A 175 13.75 -63.45 -21.54
N ARG A 176 14.25 -64.10 -22.60
CA ARG A 176 14.90 -65.43 -22.51
C ARG A 176 16.12 -65.51 -21.57
N ASN A 177 16.72 -64.37 -21.25
CA ASN A 177 17.86 -64.22 -20.34
C ASN A 177 17.46 -64.07 -18.86
N ILE A 178 16.16 -64.19 -18.50
CA ILE A 178 15.68 -64.28 -17.13
C ILE A 178 15.41 -65.76 -16.79
N LEU A 179 15.89 -66.20 -15.63
CA LEU A 179 15.61 -67.54 -15.13
C LEU A 179 14.20 -67.57 -14.49
N PRO A 180 13.26 -68.38 -15.02
CA PRO A 180 11.88 -68.42 -14.52
C PRO A 180 11.78 -69.00 -13.10
N SER A 181 12.79 -69.72 -12.61
CA SER A 181 12.85 -70.20 -11.22
C SER A 181 12.90 -69.07 -10.18
N GLY A 182 13.29 -67.85 -10.59
CA GLY A 182 13.24 -66.65 -9.76
C GLY A 182 11.85 -66.00 -9.69
N ILE A 183 10.86 -66.51 -10.43
CA ILE A 183 9.49 -66.00 -10.48
C ILE A 183 8.56 -67.00 -9.79
N HIS A 184 7.82 -66.57 -8.78
CA HIS A 184 6.86 -67.42 -8.10
C HIS A 184 5.76 -66.63 -7.40
N ASN A 185 4.56 -67.22 -7.36
CA ASN A 185 3.42 -66.69 -6.64
C ASN A 185 3.36 -67.28 -5.24
N ILE A 186 3.19 -66.44 -4.23
CA ILE A 186 2.85 -66.83 -2.86
C ILE A 186 1.43 -66.36 -2.58
N ILE A 187 0.61 -67.28 -2.08
CA ILE A 187 -0.74 -66.99 -1.63
C ILE A 187 -0.79 -67.28 -0.13
N SER A 188 -1.18 -66.29 0.66
CA SER A 188 -1.38 -66.46 2.10
C SER A 188 -2.66 -65.78 2.56
N ASN A 189 -3.11 -66.15 3.76
CA ASN A 189 -4.22 -65.51 4.45
C ASN A 189 -3.69 -65.01 5.79
N ASP A 190 -3.74 -63.70 5.98
CA ASP A 190 -3.44 -63.07 7.25
C ASP A 190 -4.69 -62.38 7.78
N SER A 191 -5.20 -62.87 8.90
CA SER A 191 -6.28 -62.21 9.65
C SER A 191 -7.54 -61.89 8.82
N GLY A 192 -7.85 -62.70 7.80
CA GLY A 192 -8.98 -62.48 6.90
C GLY A 192 -8.67 -61.62 5.67
N THR A 193 -7.41 -61.22 5.46
CA THR A 193 -6.94 -60.56 4.24
C THR A 193 -6.24 -61.58 3.35
N TYR A 194 -6.66 -61.64 2.09
CA TYR A 194 -6.01 -62.47 1.08
C TYR A 194 -4.78 -61.75 0.54
N HIS A 195 -3.60 -62.37 0.64
CA HIS A 195 -2.37 -61.83 0.06
C HIS A 195 -1.99 -62.62 -1.18
N HIS A 196 -1.82 -61.91 -2.29
CA HIS A 196 -1.21 -62.40 -3.50
C HIS A 196 0.12 -61.70 -3.72
N THR A 197 1.22 -62.40 -3.44
CA THR A 197 2.56 -61.85 -3.59
C THR A 197 3.25 -62.49 -4.78
N LEU A 198 3.63 -61.69 -5.78
CA LEU A 198 4.52 -62.13 -6.85
C LEU A 198 5.95 -61.82 -6.46
N LEU A 199 6.78 -62.86 -6.38
CA LEU A 199 8.21 -62.74 -6.19
C LEU A 199 8.91 -62.76 -7.53
N THR A 200 9.76 -61.77 -7.78
CA THR A 200 10.59 -61.64 -8.98
C THR A 200 12.08 -61.51 -8.61
N PRO A 201 13.02 -61.63 -9.56
CA PRO A 201 14.43 -61.40 -9.28
C PRO A 201 14.66 -60.00 -8.66
N LYS A 202 15.50 -59.93 -7.63
CA LYS A 202 15.79 -58.68 -6.90
C LYS A 202 16.43 -57.59 -7.75
N HIS A 203 17.10 -57.96 -8.82
CA HIS A 203 17.78 -57.06 -9.75
C HIS A 203 17.58 -57.57 -11.17
N LEU A 204 17.25 -56.66 -12.08
CA LEU A 204 17.22 -56.91 -13.51
C LEU A 204 18.40 -56.19 -14.16
N GLN A 205 19.07 -56.86 -15.09
CA GLN A 205 20.04 -56.21 -15.97
C GLN A 205 19.31 -55.34 -17.00
N LEU A 206 19.98 -54.33 -17.55
CA LEU A 206 19.42 -53.46 -18.60
C LEU A 206 18.90 -54.22 -19.84
N SER A 207 19.48 -55.38 -20.15
CA SER A 207 19.06 -56.26 -21.26
C SER A 207 17.95 -57.24 -20.90
N GLN A 208 17.54 -57.31 -19.64
CA GLN A 208 16.46 -58.17 -19.15
C GLN A 208 15.16 -57.37 -19.11
N ARG A 209 14.08 -57.96 -19.65
CA ARG A 209 12.73 -57.40 -19.59
C ARG A 209 11.80 -58.35 -18.86
N LEU A 210 11.14 -57.85 -17.83
CA LEU A 210 10.13 -58.57 -17.07
C LEU A 210 8.89 -57.69 -16.96
N THR A 211 7.78 -58.13 -17.53
CA THR A 211 6.51 -57.39 -17.55
C THR A 211 5.43 -58.20 -16.84
N VAL A 212 4.66 -57.55 -15.98
CA VAL A 212 3.58 -58.18 -15.21
C VAL A 212 2.26 -57.47 -15.43
N CYS A 213 1.22 -58.22 -15.79
CA CYS A 213 -0.14 -57.70 -15.93
C CYS A 213 -1.08 -58.42 -14.94
N TRP A 214 -1.74 -57.64 -14.09
CA TRP A 214 -2.82 -58.12 -13.23
C TRP A 214 -4.16 -57.56 -13.70
N THR A 215 -5.17 -58.42 -13.77
CA THR A 215 -6.57 -58.02 -13.90
C THR A 215 -7.32 -58.55 -12.69
N VAL A 216 -7.79 -57.63 -11.85
CA VAL A 216 -8.52 -57.92 -10.62
C VAL A 216 -9.98 -57.58 -10.86
N VAL A 217 -10.84 -58.58 -10.80
CA VAL A 217 -12.29 -58.39 -10.91
C VAL A 217 -12.92 -58.63 -9.55
N LEU A 218 -13.37 -57.53 -8.94
CA LEU A 218 -14.11 -57.51 -7.68
C LEU A 218 -15.56 -57.98 -7.90
N PRO A 219 -16.16 -58.64 -6.90
CA PRO A 219 -17.52 -59.15 -7.00
C PRO A 219 -18.55 -58.02 -7.08
N TYR A 220 -19.77 -58.34 -7.52
CA TYR A 220 -20.83 -57.35 -7.63
C TYR A 220 -21.17 -56.73 -6.26
N VAL A 221 -21.13 -57.51 -5.18
CA VAL A 221 -21.28 -57.03 -3.80
C VAL A 221 -20.23 -57.69 -2.92
N TRP A 222 -19.61 -56.91 -2.04
CA TRP A 222 -18.68 -57.40 -1.02
C TRP A 222 -18.99 -56.75 0.33
N VAL A 223 -20.01 -57.25 1.02
CA VAL A 223 -20.53 -56.64 2.27
C VAL A 223 -19.47 -56.58 3.39
N SER A 224 -18.55 -57.54 3.40
CA SER A 224 -17.47 -57.64 4.38
C SER A 224 -16.16 -57.00 3.94
N ALA A 225 -16.15 -56.22 2.85
CA ALA A 225 -14.96 -55.53 2.36
C ALA A 225 -14.47 -54.53 3.40
N ARG A 226 -13.25 -54.75 3.90
CA ARG A 226 -12.52 -53.89 4.83
C ARG A 226 -11.29 -53.33 4.18
N LYS A 227 -10.52 -54.12 3.43
CA LYS A 227 -9.20 -53.71 2.94
C LYS A 227 -8.95 -54.00 1.46
N LEU A 228 -8.39 -53.02 0.77
CA LEU A 228 -7.79 -53.15 -0.56
C LEU A 228 -6.35 -52.64 -0.52
N GLY A 229 -5.37 -53.53 -0.65
CA GLY A 229 -3.94 -53.21 -0.67
C GLY A 229 -3.32 -53.54 -2.02
N ILE A 230 -2.56 -52.61 -2.58
CA ILE A 230 -1.77 -52.78 -3.79
C ILE A 230 -0.39 -52.19 -3.49
N ASP A 231 0.65 -53.01 -3.44
CA ASP A 231 2.03 -52.56 -3.27
C ASP A 231 2.89 -53.17 -4.36
N VAL A 232 3.13 -52.39 -5.41
CA VAL A 232 3.84 -52.85 -6.60
C VAL A 232 4.95 -51.88 -6.99
N GLN A 233 5.87 -52.34 -7.82
CA GLN A 233 6.95 -51.48 -8.33
C GLN A 233 6.80 -51.35 -9.84
N ASN A 234 7.15 -50.18 -10.39
CA ASN A 234 7.14 -49.87 -11.82
C ASN A 234 5.84 -50.27 -12.55
N SER A 235 4.71 -50.23 -11.84
CA SER A 235 3.44 -50.74 -12.35
C SER A 235 2.38 -49.64 -12.35
N ARG A 236 1.73 -49.43 -13.50
CA ARG A 236 0.57 -48.55 -13.59
C ARG A 236 -0.61 -49.22 -12.89
N VAL A 237 -1.37 -48.47 -12.10
CA VAL A 237 -2.54 -48.97 -11.38
C VAL A 237 -3.77 -48.19 -11.83
N ASP A 238 -4.70 -48.88 -12.47
CA ASP A 238 -5.96 -48.32 -12.93
C ASP A 238 -7.12 -48.92 -12.11
N ILE A 239 -7.89 -48.05 -11.46
CA ILE A 239 -9.10 -48.43 -10.73
C ILE A 239 -10.31 -47.86 -11.47
N ALA A 240 -11.14 -48.72 -12.03
CA ALA A 240 -12.27 -48.31 -12.85
C ALA A 240 -13.43 -47.73 -12.01
N GLN A 241 -14.24 -46.88 -12.64
CA GLN A 241 -15.33 -46.13 -12.00
C GLN A 241 -16.34 -47.05 -11.27
N GLU A 242 -16.59 -48.25 -11.80
CA GLU A 242 -17.56 -49.19 -11.24
C GLU A 242 -17.21 -49.64 -9.82
N VAL A 243 -15.93 -49.54 -9.42
CA VAL A 243 -15.43 -49.89 -8.09
C VAL A 243 -15.98 -48.96 -7.00
N GLU A 244 -16.38 -47.72 -7.33
CA GLU A 244 -16.98 -46.76 -6.39
C GLU A 244 -18.19 -47.33 -5.63
N GLY A 245 -18.95 -48.24 -6.25
CA GLY A 245 -20.08 -48.89 -5.59
C GLY A 245 -19.72 -50.02 -4.62
N LEU A 246 -18.44 -50.23 -4.32
CA LEU A 246 -17.94 -50.99 -3.18
C LEU A 246 -17.28 -50.03 -2.19
N SER A 247 -17.59 -50.19 -0.90
CA SER A 247 -17.01 -49.37 0.16
C SER A 247 -16.05 -50.21 0.99
N PHE A 248 -14.84 -49.69 1.19
CA PHE A 248 -13.79 -50.29 2.03
C PHE A 248 -13.61 -49.49 3.34
N GLN A 249 -13.03 -50.10 4.37
CA GLN A 249 -12.53 -49.34 5.52
C GLN A 249 -11.17 -48.70 5.18
N GLU A 250 -10.30 -49.44 4.51
CA GLU A 250 -8.95 -49.01 4.15
C GLU A 250 -8.64 -49.37 2.69
N ALA A 251 -8.07 -48.42 1.95
CA ALA A 251 -7.46 -48.66 0.65
C ALA A 251 -6.05 -48.08 0.64
N TRP A 252 -5.04 -48.92 0.33
CA TRP A 252 -3.65 -48.50 0.20
C TRP A 252 -3.13 -48.94 -1.17
N ILE A 253 -2.74 -47.97 -2.00
CA ILE A 253 -2.16 -48.19 -3.32
C ILE A 253 -0.79 -47.52 -3.38
N SER A 254 0.23 -48.28 -3.72
CA SER A 254 1.63 -47.86 -3.78
C SER A 254 2.27 -48.34 -5.08
N THR A 255 3.00 -47.44 -5.74
CA THR A 255 3.87 -47.74 -6.86
C THR A 255 5.14 -46.90 -6.81
N THR A 256 6.12 -47.17 -7.66
CA THR A 256 7.37 -46.39 -7.72
C THR A 256 7.37 -45.42 -8.89
N ASN A 257 7.41 -45.91 -10.13
CA ASN A 257 7.70 -45.10 -11.31
C ASN A 257 6.55 -44.92 -12.29
N ALA A 258 5.37 -45.46 -11.99
CA ALA A 258 4.25 -45.52 -12.92
C ALA A 258 2.99 -44.89 -12.33
N GLU A 259 2.03 -44.57 -13.19
CA GLU A 259 0.84 -43.81 -12.83
C GLU A 259 -0.13 -44.59 -11.94
N ILE A 260 -0.81 -43.86 -11.04
CA ILE A 260 -2.01 -44.33 -10.34
C ILE A 260 -3.19 -43.51 -10.87
N GLU A 261 -4.10 -44.17 -11.58
CA GLU A 261 -5.35 -43.60 -12.08
C GLU A 261 -6.54 -44.21 -11.34
N VAL A 262 -7.30 -43.37 -10.65
CA VAL A 262 -8.48 -43.80 -9.88
C VAL A 262 -9.72 -43.14 -10.44
N LEU A 263 -10.53 -43.87 -11.21
CA LEU A 263 -11.79 -43.34 -11.76
C LEU A 263 -12.97 -43.51 -10.79
N GLY A 264 -12.87 -44.42 -9.81
CA GLY A 264 -13.87 -44.57 -8.76
C GLY A 264 -13.40 -45.48 -7.63
N LEU A 265 -13.23 -44.92 -6.43
CA LEU A 265 -12.85 -45.66 -5.22
C LEU A 265 -13.56 -45.05 -4.02
N THR A 266 -14.26 -45.87 -3.24
CA THR A 266 -14.91 -45.46 -1.99
C THR A 266 -14.28 -46.19 -0.82
N ALA A 267 -13.66 -45.46 0.12
CA ALA A 267 -13.19 -46.06 1.37
C ALA A 267 -13.29 -45.06 2.54
N ALA A 268 -13.11 -45.53 3.78
CA ALA A 268 -12.98 -44.61 4.90
C ALA A 268 -11.60 -43.92 4.90
N SER A 269 -10.54 -44.72 4.83
CA SER A 269 -9.16 -44.24 4.72
C SER A 269 -8.54 -44.67 3.40
N VAL A 270 -8.04 -43.71 2.62
CA VAL A 270 -7.34 -43.97 1.36
C VAL A 270 -5.92 -43.44 1.43
N ARG A 271 -4.93 -44.25 1.04
CA ARG A 271 -3.53 -43.85 0.91
C ARG A 271 -3.00 -44.18 -0.48
N LEU A 272 -2.53 -43.18 -1.20
CA LEU A 272 -1.91 -43.30 -2.52
C LEU A 272 -0.46 -42.84 -2.48
N GLU A 273 0.47 -43.67 -2.92
CA GLU A 273 1.90 -43.36 -2.91
C GLU A 273 2.54 -43.70 -4.25
N SER A 274 3.31 -42.75 -4.77
CA SER A 274 4.05 -42.93 -6.02
C SER A 274 5.33 -42.09 -6.04
N GLU A 275 6.51 -42.68 -6.13
CA GLU A 275 7.76 -41.90 -6.13
C GLU A 275 7.84 -40.96 -7.36
N ASN A 276 7.68 -41.49 -8.56
CA ASN A 276 7.90 -40.79 -9.83
C ASN A 276 6.71 -40.89 -10.79
N GLY A 277 5.64 -41.59 -10.45
CA GLY A 277 4.43 -41.65 -11.27
C GLY A 277 3.36 -40.64 -10.83
N GLN A 278 2.56 -40.17 -11.78
CA GLN A 278 1.43 -39.28 -11.52
C GLN A 278 0.33 -39.98 -10.72
N ILE A 279 -0.37 -39.22 -9.86
CA ILE A 279 -1.59 -39.67 -9.18
C ILE A 279 -2.75 -38.82 -9.69
N GLN A 280 -3.79 -39.44 -10.26
CA GLN A 280 -4.94 -38.71 -10.76
C GLN A 280 -6.29 -39.41 -10.61
N GLY A 281 -7.37 -38.60 -10.62
CA GLY A 281 -8.73 -39.09 -10.78
C GLY A 281 -9.74 -38.59 -9.73
N HIS A 282 -10.65 -39.47 -9.29
CA HIS A 282 -11.78 -39.19 -8.41
C HIS A 282 -11.88 -40.22 -7.27
N ILE A 283 -11.98 -39.73 -6.03
CA ILE A 283 -12.02 -40.58 -4.82
C ILE A 283 -13.10 -40.08 -3.86
N VAL A 284 -13.78 -41.03 -3.22
CA VAL A 284 -14.71 -40.79 -2.11
C VAL A 284 -14.08 -41.35 -0.83
N ALA A 285 -13.50 -40.49 0.00
CA ALA A 285 -12.87 -40.85 1.27
C ALA A 285 -13.71 -40.32 2.45
N ASN A 286 -14.41 -41.18 3.19
CA ASN A 286 -15.33 -40.71 4.23
C ASN A 286 -14.68 -40.39 5.59
N HIS A 287 -13.35 -40.55 5.72
CA HIS A 287 -12.59 -40.20 6.92
C HIS A 287 -11.25 -39.52 6.57
N GLU A 288 -10.32 -40.22 5.92
CA GLU A 288 -8.98 -39.69 5.59
C GLU A 288 -8.55 -40.03 4.16
N LEU A 289 -7.94 -39.07 3.47
CA LEU A 289 -7.25 -39.27 2.19
C LEU A 289 -5.82 -38.75 2.30
N MET A 290 -4.85 -39.62 2.04
CA MET A 290 -3.43 -39.28 1.97
C MET A 290 -2.88 -39.58 0.59
N MET A 291 -2.23 -38.59 -0.02
CA MET A 291 -1.58 -38.71 -1.32
C MET A 291 -0.15 -38.23 -1.19
N GLN A 292 0.80 -39.03 -1.67
CA GLN A 292 2.21 -38.70 -1.62
C GLN A 292 2.91 -39.05 -2.93
N THR A 293 3.65 -38.08 -3.45
CA THR A 293 4.59 -38.29 -4.54
C THR A 293 5.91 -37.57 -4.30
N TYR A 294 6.97 -37.90 -5.05
CA TYR A 294 8.25 -37.22 -4.94
C TYR A 294 8.50 -36.31 -6.15
N ASN A 295 8.35 -36.83 -7.38
CA ASN A 295 8.70 -36.09 -8.59
C ASN A 295 7.54 -35.78 -9.55
N SER A 296 6.37 -36.36 -9.35
CA SER A 296 5.26 -36.29 -10.32
C SER A 296 4.05 -35.54 -9.79
N SER A 297 3.13 -35.22 -10.69
CA SER A 297 1.95 -34.44 -10.36
C SER A 297 0.91 -35.24 -9.56
N VAL A 298 0.15 -34.51 -8.75
CA VAL A 298 -1.11 -34.98 -8.18
C VAL A 298 -2.23 -34.16 -8.79
N ASN A 299 -3.22 -34.80 -9.41
CA ASN A 299 -4.39 -34.14 -9.97
C ASN A 299 -5.67 -34.92 -9.62
N LEU A 300 -6.24 -34.64 -8.46
CA LEU A 300 -7.32 -35.46 -7.90
C LEU A 300 -8.51 -34.63 -7.43
N THR A 301 -9.70 -35.22 -7.54
CA THR A 301 -10.95 -34.67 -7.03
C THR A 301 -11.49 -35.54 -5.89
N SER A 302 -11.69 -34.96 -4.72
CA SER A 302 -12.34 -35.60 -3.56
C SER A 302 -13.32 -34.62 -2.93
N LEU A 303 -14.62 -34.88 -3.08
CA LEU A 303 -15.70 -33.94 -2.78
C LEU A 303 -16.70 -34.45 -1.73
N ASP A 304 -16.28 -35.36 -0.84
CA ASP A 304 -17.16 -35.90 0.20
C ASP A 304 -17.16 -34.97 1.44
N PRO A 305 -18.30 -34.34 1.80
CA PRO A 305 -18.39 -33.49 2.99
C PRO A 305 -18.16 -34.23 4.31
N ALA A 306 -18.23 -35.58 4.32
CA ALA A 306 -17.92 -36.38 5.50
C ALA A 306 -16.40 -36.51 5.74
N THR A 307 -15.56 -36.23 4.74
CA THR A 307 -14.10 -36.34 4.85
C THR A 307 -13.57 -35.48 6.01
N GLU A 308 -12.86 -36.08 6.96
CA GLU A 308 -12.29 -35.34 8.08
C GLU A 308 -10.96 -34.69 7.72
N LYS A 309 -10.17 -35.34 6.86
CA LYS A 309 -8.81 -34.92 6.56
C LYS A 309 -8.34 -35.34 5.17
N ILE A 310 -7.77 -34.38 4.43
CA ILE A 310 -7.05 -34.63 3.17
C ILE A 310 -5.61 -34.13 3.34
N VAL A 311 -4.64 -34.98 2.99
CA VAL A 311 -3.20 -34.66 2.99
C VAL A 311 -2.63 -34.93 1.62
N VAL A 312 -2.00 -33.92 1.02
CA VAL A 312 -1.33 -34.03 -0.29
C VAL A 312 0.12 -33.60 -0.16
N ARG A 313 1.05 -34.48 -0.52
CA ARG A 313 2.49 -34.24 -0.42
C ARG A 313 3.19 -34.46 -1.75
N SER A 314 4.03 -33.52 -2.14
CA SER A 314 4.98 -33.67 -3.25
C SER A 314 6.34 -33.09 -2.88
N THR A 315 7.42 -33.44 -3.58
CA THR A 315 8.69 -32.69 -3.49
C THR A 315 8.83 -31.74 -4.67
N ASN A 316 8.75 -32.26 -5.90
CA ASN A 316 8.98 -31.48 -7.11
C ASN A 316 7.74 -31.38 -8.02
N GLY A 317 6.69 -32.15 -7.76
CA GLY A 317 5.54 -32.25 -8.64
C GLY A 317 4.43 -31.24 -8.38
N THR A 318 3.72 -30.88 -9.45
CA THR A 318 2.57 -29.97 -9.40
C THR A 318 1.38 -30.62 -8.70
N ILE A 319 0.75 -29.87 -7.79
CA ILE A 319 -0.47 -30.29 -7.09
C ILE A 319 -1.64 -29.49 -7.66
N LEU A 320 -2.55 -30.21 -8.32
CA LEU A 320 -3.81 -29.74 -8.86
C LEU A 320 -4.97 -30.50 -8.18
N GLY A 321 -6.17 -29.95 -8.25
CA GLY A 321 -7.36 -30.70 -7.86
C GLY A 321 -8.44 -29.90 -7.15
N LYS A 322 -9.44 -30.63 -6.66
CA LYS A 322 -10.55 -30.10 -5.88
C LYS A 322 -10.75 -30.94 -4.63
N TYR A 323 -10.79 -30.29 -3.48
CA TYR A 323 -10.78 -30.94 -2.18
C TYR A 323 -11.87 -30.36 -1.30
N LEU A 324 -12.76 -31.21 -0.78
CA LEU A 324 -13.74 -30.90 0.27
C LEU A 324 -13.46 -31.81 1.47
N ALA A 325 -13.10 -31.23 2.60
CA ALA A 325 -12.91 -31.94 3.87
C ALA A 325 -12.95 -30.97 5.06
N LYS A 326 -13.09 -31.45 6.29
CA LYS A 326 -12.91 -30.58 7.48
C LYS A 326 -11.51 -29.95 7.48
N ASN A 327 -10.47 -30.74 7.20
CA ASN A 327 -9.08 -30.26 7.17
C ASN A 327 -8.41 -30.63 5.84
N VAL A 328 -7.82 -29.66 5.15
CA VAL A 328 -7.01 -29.89 3.93
C VAL A 328 -5.59 -29.41 4.16
N MET A 329 -4.60 -30.29 4.00
CA MET A 329 -3.19 -29.99 4.13
C MET A 329 -2.45 -30.33 2.83
N VAL A 330 -1.78 -29.34 2.25
CA VAL A 330 -1.01 -29.49 1.01
C VAL A 330 0.42 -29.04 1.24
N GLU A 331 1.39 -29.89 0.93
CA GLU A 331 2.81 -29.63 1.14
C GLU A 331 3.60 -29.95 -0.13
N THR A 332 4.43 -29.00 -0.59
CA THR A 332 5.42 -29.24 -1.64
C THR A 332 6.70 -28.44 -1.43
N VAL A 333 7.79 -28.81 -2.11
CA VAL A 333 9.05 -28.05 -2.03
C VAL A 333 9.21 -27.16 -3.25
N ARG A 334 9.07 -27.70 -4.47
CA ARG A 334 9.30 -26.97 -5.72
C ARG A 334 8.11 -26.97 -6.67
N GLY A 335 7.13 -27.84 -6.43
CA GLY A 335 5.96 -27.95 -7.27
C GLY A 335 5.07 -26.72 -7.20
N GLN A 336 4.35 -26.44 -8.29
CA GLN A 336 3.25 -25.48 -8.24
C GLN A 336 2.06 -26.09 -7.48
N VAL A 337 1.39 -25.28 -6.65
CA VAL A 337 0.08 -25.64 -6.08
C VAL A 337 -0.99 -24.78 -6.75
N SER A 338 -2.01 -25.39 -7.34
CA SER A 338 -3.17 -24.70 -7.90
C SER A 338 -4.42 -25.54 -7.67
N ILE A 339 -5.15 -25.26 -6.59
CA ILE A 339 -6.22 -26.12 -6.07
C ILE A 339 -7.50 -25.34 -5.81
N GLN A 340 -8.63 -26.05 -5.78
CA GLN A 340 -9.86 -25.55 -5.18
C GLN A 340 -10.08 -26.29 -3.85
N ALA A 341 -10.12 -25.57 -2.75
CA ALA A 341 -10.25 -26.17 -1.42
C ALA A 341 -11.45 -25.60 -0.66
N GLU A 342 -12.28 -26.48 -0.12
CA GLU A 342 -13.40 -26.17 0.76
C GLU A 342 -13.25 -26.94 2.08
N GLY A 343 -13.40 -26.28 3.22
CA GLY A 343 -13.23 -26.94 4.52
C GLY A 343 -13.35 -26.05 5.75
N GLU A 344 -13.11 -26.61 6.94
CA GLU A 344 -13.00 -25.81 8.16
C GLU A 344 -11.64 -25.13 8.27
N GLU A 345 -10.57 -25.89 8.00
CA GLU A 345 -9.19 -25.42 8.05
C GLU A 345 -8.41 -25.89 6.82
N VAL A 346 -7.64 -24.98 6.21
CA VAL A 346 -6.80 -25.29 5.04
C VAL A 346 -5.39 -24.75 5.25
N THR A 347 -4.39 -25.61 5.11
CA THR A 347 -2.98 -25.24 5.16
C THR A 347 -2.27 -25.65 3.88
N VAL A 348 -1.61 -24.68 3.23
CA VAL A 348 -0.76 -24.92 2.06
C VAL A 348 0.66 -24.44 2.39
N SER A 349 1.63 -25.34 2.31
CA SER A 349 3.04 -25.03 2.50
C SER A 349 3.84 -25.36 1.24
N ASN A 350 4.59 -24.39 0.76
CA ASN A 350 5.54 -24.52 -0.34
C ASN A 350 6.92 -23.98 0.08
N THR A 351 7.99 -24.29 -0.64
CA THR A 351 9.29 -23.61 -0.45
C THR A 351 9.58 -22.69 -1.62
N ASP A 352 9.58 -23.24 -2.84
CA ASP A 352 10.05 -22.56 -4.06
C ASP A 352 8.93 -22.33 -5.09
N GLY A 353 7.90 -23.18 -5.09
CA GLY A 353 6.84 -23.12 -6.09
C GLY A 353 5.74 -22.10 -5.76
N PRO A 354 5.01 -21.62 -6.77
CA PRO A 354 3.88 -20.73 -6.57
C PRO A 354 2.69 -21.46 -5.91
N ILE A 355 1.91 -20.70 -5.15
CA ILE A 355 0.64 -21.12 -4.56
C ILE A 355 -0.47 -20.29 -5.23
N GLY A 356 -1.41 -20.97 -5.87
CA GLY A 356 -2.60 -20.36 -6.44
C GLY A 356 -3.87 -21.17 -6.18
N GLY A 357 -4.99 -20.65 -6.69
CA GLY A 357 -6.29 -21.30 -6.65
C GLY A 357 -7.35 -20.56 -5.84
N SER A 358 -8.43 -21.25 -5.49
CA SER A 358 -9.59 -20.67 -4.79
C SER A 358 -9.92 -21.42 -3.51
N TYR A 359 -10.12 -20.69 -2.42
CA TYR A 359 -10.25 -21.24 -1.07
C TYR A 359 -11.54 -20.74 -0.43
N GLN A 360 -12.46 -21.65 -0.09
CA GLN A 360 -13.69 -21.37 0.65
C GLN A 360 -13.62 -22.08 2.01
N VAL A 361 -13.08 -21.39 3.01
CA VAL A 361 -12.72 -21.97 4.30
C VAL A 361 -13.64 -21.39 5.38
N ALA A 362 -14.09 -22.22 6.33
CA ALA A 362 -14.99 -21.75 7.37
C ALA A 362 -14.26 -21.01 8.49
N LYS A 363 -13.09 -21.51 8.93
CA LYS A 363 -12.31 -20.94 10.04
C LYS A 363 -11.00 -20.33 9.55
N ALA A 364 -9.98 -21.15 9.30
CA ALA A 364 -8.62 -20.67 9.13
C ALA A 364 -7.98 -21.15 7.82
N LEU A 365 -7.48 -20.19 7.03
CA LEU A 365 -6.64 -20.44 5.85
C LEU A 365 -5.20 -20.00 6.15
N THR A 366 -4.24 -20.91 5.98
CA THR A 366 -2.81 -20.62 6.13
C THR A 366 -2.06 -20.96 4.84
N LEU A 367 -1.42 -19.96 4.23
CA LEU A 367 -0.59 -20.12 3.04
C LEU A 367 0.85 -19.71 3.34
N LYS A 368 1.80 -20.63 3.17
CA LYS A 368 3.21 -20.41 3.52
C LYS A 368 4.12 -20.78 2.35
N THR A 369 5.03 -19.89 2.00
CA THR A 369 6.10 -20.18 1.04
C THR A 369 7.39 -19.44 1.37
N THR A 370 8.52 -19.77 0.75
CA THR A 370 9.77 -19.01 0.92
C THR A 370 10.01 -18.12 -0.29
N ASN A 371 9.98 -18.69 -1.49
CA ASN A 371 10.28 -17.99 -2.75
C ASN A 371 9.08 -17.90 -3.70
N GLY A 372 8.03 -18.69 -3.47
CA GLY A 372 6.88 -18.77 -4.35
C GLY A 372 5.97 -17.54 -4.29
N LEU A 373 5.44 -17.18 -5.45
CA LEU A 373 4.30 -16.27 -5.57
C LEU A 373 3.07 -16.86 -4.86
N VAL A 374 2.30 -16.02 -4.16
CA VAL A 374 0.96 -16.38 -3.67
C VAL A 374 -0.06 -15.54 -4.43
N ASP A 375 -0.95 -16.18 -5.19
CA ASP A 375 -2.00 -15.51 -5.98
C ASP A 375 -3.32 -16.29 -5.88
N VAL A 376 -4.22 -15.83 -4.99
CA VAL A 376 -5.38 -16.62 -4.56
C VAL A 376 -6.66 -15.81 -4.43
N ASP A 377 -7.79 -16.48 -4.62
CA ASP A 377 -9.10 -15.99 -4.19
C ASP A 377 -9.49 -16.70 -2.89
N ALA A 378 -9.54 -15.97 -1.78
CA ALA A 378 -9.73 -16.53 -0.46
C ALA A 378 -10.98 -15.98 0.26
N LYS A 379 -11.78 -16.88 0.82
CA LYS A 379 -12.86 -16.57 1.76
C LYS A 379 -12.68 -17.37 3.05
N ALA A 380 -12.54 -16.71 4.19
CA ALA A 380 -12.39 -17.36 5.50
C ALA A 380 -12.83 -16.48 6.69
N GLU A 381 -12.84 -17.02 7.91
CA GLU A 381 -12.83 -16.19 9.13
C GLU A 381 -11.47 -15.54 9.32
N ASP A 382 -10.40 -16.33 9.27
CA ASP A 382 -9.02 -15.89 9.47
C ASP A 382 -8.14 -16.35 8.30
N VAL A 383 -7.30 -15.46 7.79
CA VAL A 383 -6.34 -15.75 6.72
C VAL A 383 -4.94 -15.27 7.11
N GLU A 384 -3.97 -16.18 7.08
CA GLU A 384 -2.55 -15.88 7.22
C GLU A 384 -1.81 -16.27 5.93
N VAL A 385 -1.17 -15.30 5.29
CA VAL A 385 -0.28 -15.53 4.15
C VAL A 385 1.12 -15.07 4.51
N ARG A 386 2.10 -15.96 4.37
CA ARG A 386 3.51 -15.66 4.65
C ARG A 386 4.41 -16.13 3.52
N THR A 387 5.27 -15.23 3.07
CA THR A 387 6.36 -15.52 2.14
C THR A 387 7.63 -14.78 2.54
N THR A 388 8.80 -15.14 1.99
CA THR A 388 10.03 -14.37 2.21
C THR A 388 10.36 -13.53 0.99
N ASN A 389 10.32 -14.11 -0.21
CA ASN A 389 10.73 -13.48 -1.47
C ASN A 389 9.63 -13.39 -2.52
N GLY A 390 8.56 -14.17 -2.38
CA GLY A 390 7.44 -14.13 -3.33
C GLY A 390 6.52 -12.94 -3.09
N GLY A 391 5.84 -12.49 -4.15
CA GLY A 391 4.77 -11.51 -4.01
C GLY A 391 3.47 -12.13 -3.51
N ILE A 392 2.57 -11.30 -3.02
CA ILE A 392 1.23 -11.67 -2.55
C ILE A 392 0.20 -10.89 -3.37
N PHE A 393 -0.68 -11.63 -4.05
CA PHE A 393 -1.71 -11.12 -4.95
C PHE A 393 -3.05 -11.81 -4.67
N GLY A 394 -4.08 -11.29 -5.34
CA GLY A 394 -5.41 -11.89 -5.37
C GLY A 394 -6.46 -11.12 -4.55
N SER A 395 -7.56 -11.80 -4.24
CA SER A 395 -8.70 -11.23 -3.53
C SER A 395 -8.98 -11.96 -2.22
N TYR A 396 -9.20 -11.19 -1.15
CA TYR A 396 -9.38 -11.71 0.20
C TYR A 396 -10.69 -11.16 0.79
N ASN A 397 -11.65 -12.05 1.06
CA ASN A 397 -12.90 -11.74 1.75
C ASN A 397 -12.93 -12.45 3.11
N VAL A 398 -12.56 -11.74 4.17
CA VAL A 398 -12.17 -12.35 5.45
C VAL A 398 -13.00 -11.81 6.60
N SER A 399 -13.82 -12.62 7.25
CA SER A 399 -14.79 -12.07 8.21
C SER A 399 -14.20 -11.59 9.54
N LYS A 400 -13.00 -12.06 9.96
CA LYS A 400 -12.30 -11.62 11.18
C LYS A 400 -10.97 -10.94 10.88
N ALA A 401 -9.90 -11.70 10.60
CA ALA A 401 -8.55 -11.15 10.51
C ALA A 401 -7.79 -11.62 9.27
N LEU A 402 -7.26 -10.66 8.51
CA LEU A 402 -6.34 -10.89 7.39
C LEU A 402 -4.92 -10.45 7.79
N LYS A 403 -3.96 -11.38 7.73
CA LYS A 403 -2.54 -11.09 7.94
C LYS A 403 -1.72 -11.48 6.72
N LEU A 404 -1.01 -10.53 6.13
CA LEU A 404 -0.11 -10.73 4.99
C LEU A 404 1.32 -10.34 5.38
N GLU A 405 2.28 -11.25 5.21
CA GLU A 405 3.68 -11.04 5.61
C GLU A 405 4.65 -11.43 4.48
N THR A 406 5.54 -10.52 4.09
CA THR A 406 6.65 -10.80 3.15
C THR A 406 7.90 -9.98 3.45
N THR A 407 9.10 -10.43 3.11
CA THR A 407 10.32 -9.61 3.28
C THR A 407 10.65 -8.85 2.00
N ASN A 408 10.68 -9.56 0.88
CA ASN A 408 11.13 -9.08 -0.43
C ASN A 408 10.06 -9.21 -1.52
N GLY A 409 8.79 -9.41 -1.15
CA GLY A 409 7.68 -9.53 -2.09
C GLY A 409 6.86 -8.27 -2.21
N LEU A 410 6.39 -7.98 -3.43
CA LEU A 410 5.32 -7.01 -3.65
C LEU A 410 4.02 -7.53 -3.02
N VAL A 411 3.28 -6.66 -2.33
CA VAL A 411 1.91 -6.95 -1.90
C VAL A 411 0.97 -6.10 -2.75
N ASN A 412 0.08 -6.73 -3.51
CA ASN A 412 -0.92 -6.05 -4.32
C ASN A 412 -2.23 -6.84 -4.31
N VAL A 413 -3.15 -6.46 -3.43
CA VAL A 413 -4.36 -7.24 -3.16
C VAL A 413 -5.61 -6.36 -3.13
N ALA A 414 -6.77 -6.98 -3.34
CA ALA A 414 -8.07 -6.43 -3.00
C ALA A 414 -8.61 -7.15 -1.76
N ALA A 415 -8.77 -6.46 -0.64
CA ALA A 415 -9.13 -7.06 0.63
C ALA A 415 -10.35 -6.40 1.28
N GLU A 416 -11.33 -7.21 1.66
CA GLU A 416 -12.40 -6.84 2.59
C GLU A 416 -12.27 -7.71 3.84
N ALA A 417 -12.01 -7.10 5.01
CA ALA A 417 -11.86 -7.87 6.24
C ALA A 417 -12.38 -7.18 7.52
N GLY A 418 -12.50 -7.93 8.62
CA GLY A 418 -12.72 -7.34 9.93
C GLY A 418 -11.54 -6.46 10.38
N GLU A 419 -10.35 -7.02 10.34
CA GLU A 419 -9.06 -6.41 10.65
C GLU A 419 -8.04 -6.82 9.58
N VAL A 420 -7.17 -5.91 9.17
CA VAL A 420 -6.12 -6.14 8.15
C VAL A 420 -4.77 -5.72 8.69
N GLU A 421 -3.79 -6.63 8.69
CA GLU A 421 -2.39 -6.36 8.99
C GLU A 421 -1.50 -6.80 7.82
N ILE A 422 -0.70 -5.86 7.29
CA ILE A 422 0.27 -6.13 6.23
C ILE A 422 1.65 -5.71 6.69
N LEU A 423 2.57 -6.65 6.64
CA LEU A 423 3.95 -6.48 7.05
C LEU A 423 4.87 -6.77 5.86
N THR A 424 5.65 -5.78 5.44
CA THR A 424 6.72 -5.98 4.46
C THR A 424 8.02 -5.29 4.86
N THR A 425 9.14 -5.63 4.20
CA THR A 425 10.43 -4.94 4.44
C THR A 425 10.86 -4.14 3.23
N ASN A 426 10.91 -4.73 2.03
CA ASN A 426 11.65 -4.16 0.90
C ASN A 426 10.82 -3.76 -0.31
N TRP A 427 9.60 -4.28 -0.46
CA TRP A 427 8.78 -4.04 -1.66
C TRP A 427 7.44 -3.39 -1.35
N ALA A 428 6.89 -2.74 -2.38
CA ALA A 428 5.75 -1.86 -2.24
C ALA A 428 4.48 -2.58 -1.77
N ILE A 429 3.60 -1.81 -1.12
CA ILE A 429 2.23 -2.20 -0.82
C ILE A 429 1.32 -1.40 -1.74
N TYR A 430 0.59 -2.11 -2.59
CA TYR A 430 -0.48 -1.58 -3.45
C TYR A 430 -1.82 -2.25 -3.13
N GLY A 431 -2.90 -1.67 -3.62
CA GLY A 431 -4.21 -2.32 -3.66
C GLY A 431 -5.33 -1.51 -3.01
N SER A 432 -6.45 -2.20 -2.79
CA SER A 432 -7.65 -1.64 -2.17
C SER A 432 -8.02 -2.44 -0.91
N TYR A 433 -8.23 -1.71 0.18
CA TYR A 433 -8.41 -2.28 1.51
C TYR A 433 -9.65 -1.70 2.17
N ARG A 434 -10.59 -2.56 2.52
CA ARG A 434 -11.74 -2.22 3.36
C ARG A 434 -11.70 -3.06 4.63
N ALA A 435 -11.34 -2.45 5.74
CA ALA A 435 -11.39 -3.08 7.06
C ALA A 435 -12.65 -2.60 7.82
N LEU A 436 -13.28 -3.46 8.61
CA LEU A 436 -14.40 -3.03 9.46
C LEU A 436 -13.91 -2.28 10.71
N LYS A 437 -12.73 -2.63 11.22
CA LYS A 437 -12.11 -2.04 12.40
C LYS A 437 -10.76 -1.42 12.05
N THR A 438 -9.70 -2.20 12.02
CA THR A 438 -8.32 -1.71 11.91
C THR A 438 -7.70 -2.11 10.58
N LEU A 439 -7.00 -1.16 9.95
CA LEU A 439 -6.11 -1.39 8.84
C LEU A 439 -4.70 -0.94 9.25
N LYS A 440 -3.77 -1.88 9.33
CA LYS A 440 -2.38 -1.64 9.69
C LYS A 440 -1.44 -2.05 8.56
N LEU A 441 -0.70 -1.09 8.01
CA LEU A 441 0.27 -1.31 6.94
C LEU A 441 1.65 -0.90 7.45
N VAL A 442 2.60 -1.85 7.53
CA VAL A 442 3.95 -1.57 8.02
C VAL A 442 4.98 -2.03 7.00
N THR A 443 5.88 -1.11 6.64
CA THR A 443 7.06 -1.43 5.82
C THR A 443 8.33 -0.74 6.31
N THR A 444 9.49 -1.18 5.85
CA THR A 444 10.78 -0.53 6.17
C THR A 444 11.25 0.35 5.02
N ASN A 445 11.41 -0.21 3.83
CA ASN A 445 12.06 0.47 2.70
C ASN A 445 11.11 0.86 1.58
N ALA A 446 9.84 0.47 1.66
CA ALA A 446 8.99 0.46 0.49
C ALA A 446 7.90 1.53 0.48
N LEU A 447 7.53 1.90 -0.74
CA LEU A 447 6.36 2.71 -1.07
C LEU A 447 5.06 2.04 -0.56
N VAL A 448 4.17 2.84 0.01
CA VAL A 448 2.77 2.46 0.25
C VAL A 448 1.88 3.35 -0.61
N GLU A 449 1.13 2.76 -1.54
CA GLU A 449 0.17 3.48 -2.39
C GLU A 449 -1.14 2.70 -2.47
N VAL A 450 -2.16 3.13 -1.71
CA VAL A 450 -3.37 2.33 -1.51
C VAL A 450 -4.65 3.17 -1.51
N GLU A 451 -5.77 2.50 -1.76
CA GLU A 451 -7.11 2.99 -1.40
C GLU A 451 -7.59 2.26 -0.16
N ALA A 452 -7.83 3.00 0.93
CA ALA A 452 -8.06 2.43 2.25
C ALA A 452 -9.33 3.00 2.90
N GLU A 453 -10.19 2.12 3.42
CA GLU A 453 -11.36 2.46 4.22
C GLU A 453 -11.40 1.59 5.49
N ALA A 454 -11.44 2.21 6.68
CA ALA A 454 -11.50 1.49 7.97
C ALA A 454 -12.21 2.28 9.08
N GLU A 455 -12.33 1.71 10.29
CA GLU A 455 -12.60 2.51 11.48
C GLU A 455 -11.33 3.27 11.91
N GLU A 456 -10.18 2.59 11.88
CA GLU A 456 -8.86 3.12 12.22
C GLU A 456 -7.83 2.66 11.16
N VAL A 457 -7.04 3.60 10.66
CA VAL A 457 -5.97 3.37 9.67
C VAL A 457 -4.62 3.76 10.28
N ASP A 458 -3.65 2.85 10.27
CA ASP A 458 -2.27 3.07 10.72
C ASP A 458 -1.29 2.60 9.63
N VAL A 459 -0.60 3.55 9.00
CA VAL A 459 0.39 3.30 7.95
C VAL A 459 1.75 3.79 8.40
N GLN A 460 2.73 2.89 8.40
CA GLN A 460 4.08 3.17 8.88
C GLN A 460 5.12 2.68 7.87
N THR A 461 6.07 3.54 7.54
CA THR A 461 7.24 3.18 6.74
C THR A 461 8.50 3.89 7.28
N MET A 462 9.70 3.35 7.10
CA MET A 462 10.92 4.08 7.48
C MET A 462 11.44 4.93 6.32
N ASN A 463 11.60 4.33 5.14
CA ASN A 463 12.25 4.97 3.99
C ASN A 463 11.34 5.18 2.79
N GLY A 464 10.16 4.56 2.74
CA GLY A 464 9.22 4.73 1.64
C GLY A 464 8.31 5.94 1.79
N GLY A 465 7.75 6.40 0.68
CA GLY A 465 6.68 7.39 0.70
C GLY A 465 5.30 6.76 0.92
N ILE A 466 4.34 7.59 1.31
CA ILE A 466 2.94 7.21 1.55
C ILE A 466 2.06 8.00 0.58
N PHE A 467 1.28 7.29 -0.23
CA PHE A 467 0.45 7.83 -1.29
C PHE A 467 -0.94 7.18 -1.33
N GLY A 468 -1.89 7.84 -1.99
CA GLY A 468 -3.22 7.30 -2.24
C GLY A 468 -4.33 7.99 -1.44
N SER A 469 -5.38 7.24 -1.12
CA SER A 469 -6.55 7.78 -0.41
C SER A 469 -6.89 6.94 0.82
N TYR A 470 -7.05 7.63 1.95
CA TYR A 470 -7.29 7.03 3.25
C TYR A 470 -8.56 7.62 3.85
N ARG A 471 -9.53 6.77 4.18
CA ARG A 471 -10.75 7.14 4.87
C ARG A 471 -10.88 6.31 6.15
N ALA A 472 -11.06 6.97 7.28
CA ALA A 472 -11.33 6.29 8.55
C ALA A 472 -12.52 6.90 9.29
N ALA A 473 -13.31 6.09 9.99
CA ALA A 473 -14.37 6.63 10.84
C ALA A 473 -13.81 7.36 12.08
N LYS A 474 -12.71 6.88 12.65
CA LYS A 474 -12.03 7.44 13.83
C LYS A 474 -10.70 8.08 13.47
N THR A 475 -9.68 7.31 13.09
CA THR A 475 -8.31 7.84 13.00
C THR A 475 -7.62 7.43 11.70
N VAL A 476 -6.90 8.37 11.09
CA VAL A 476 -5.92 8.11 10.03
C VAL A 476 -4.55 8.53 10.55
N LYS A 477 -3.65 7.58 10.75
CA LYS A 477 -2.27 7.81 11.18
C LYS A 477 -1.32 7.39 10.08
N LEU A 478 -0.49 8.32 9.60
CA LEU A 478 0.48 8.10 8.52
C LEU A 478 1.86 8.55 9.00
N VAL A 479 2.81 7.62 9.10
CA VAL A 479 4.14 7.90 9.62
C VAL A 479 5.22 7.40 8.66
N THR A 480 6.13 8.28 8.31
CA THR A 480 7.38 7.93 7.61
C THR A 480 8.58 8.63 8.23
N MET A 481 9.82 8.23 7.95
CA MET A 481 11.01 9.02 8.34
C MET A 481 11.62 9.70 7.13
N ASN A 482 11.85 8.93 6.06
CA ASN A 482 12.64 9.34 4.90
C ASN A 482 11.86 9.29 3.59
N GLY A 483 10.52 9.26 3.62
CA GLY A 483 9.69 9.39 2.42
C GLY A 483 8.69 10.55 2.48
N PRO A 484 8.23 11.03 1.32
CA PRO A 484 7.17 12.03 1.25
C PRO A 484 5.81 11.45 1.63
N VAL A 485 4.91 12.30 2.10
CA VAL A 485 3.49 11.95 2.27
C VAL A 485 2.66 12.81 1.33
N ASN A 486 1.93 12.14 0.41
CA ASN A 486 1.05 12.79 -0.55
C ASN A 486 -0.27 12.03 -0.68
N VAL A 487 -1.27 12.48 0.07
CA VAL A 487 -2.50 11.70 0.25
C VAL A 487 -3.74 12.56 0.17
N LYS A 488 -4.87 11.88 -0.05
CA LYS A 488 -6.19 12.37 0.31
C LYS A 488 -6.68 11.61 1.55
N ALA A 489 -6.60 12.24 2.72
CA ALA A 489 -6.97 11.65 4.00
C ALA A 489 -8.27 12.26 4.55
N ALA A 490 -9.17 11.41 5.03
CA ALA A 490 -10.42 11.82 5.67
C ALA A 490 -10.70 11.01 6.93
N GLY A 491 -11.03 11.63 8.07
CA GLY A 491 -11.50 10.86 9.23
C GLY A 491 -12.01 11.63 10.45
N GLY A 492 -12.02 10.99 11.61
CA GLY A 492 -12.29 11.66 12.89
C GLY A 492 -11.09 12.52 13.32
N GLU A 493 -9.91 11.94 13.33
CA GLU A 493 -8.62 12.59 13.52
C GLU A 493 -7.66 12.11 12.42
N VAL A 494 -6.80 13.01 11.96
CA VAL A 494 -5.76 12.72 10.95
C VAL A 494 -4.42 13.19 11.50
N ASP A 495 -3.49 12.26 11.70
CA ASP A 495 -2.14 12.49 12.22
C ASP A 495 -1.10 12.04 11.19
N VAL A 496 -0.28 12.98 10.70
CA VAL A 496 0.68 12.75 9.63
C VAL A 496 2.05 13.24 10.05
N GLN A 497 3.02 12.34 10.02
CA GLN A 497 4.37 12.61 10.50
C GLN A 497 5.41 12.13 9.49
N THR A 498 6.39 12.98 9.19
CA THR A 498 7.62 12.62 8.48
C THR A 498 8.82 13.31 9.11
N THR A 499 10.05 12.84 8.90
CA THR A 499 11.24 13.52 9.45
C THR A 499 11.90 14.39 8.39
N ASN A 500 12.16 13.81 7.21
CA ASN A 500 13.09 14.37 6.24
C ASN A 500 12.44 14.85 4.94
N TRP A 501 11.13 14.68 4.77
CA TRP A 501 10.45 14.96 3.51
C TRP A 501 9.18 15.78 3.65
N VAL A 502 8.67 16.18 2.48
CA VAL A 502 7.51 17.05 2.33
C VAL A 502 6.20 16.34 2.67
N ILE A 503 5.28 17.10 3.25
CA ILE A 503 3.85 16.72 3.37
C ILE A 503 3.06 17.59 2.40
N TYR A 504 2.35 16.95 1.47
CA TYR A 504 1.39 17.62 0.57
C TYR A 504 0.11 16.80 0.39
N GLY A 505 -0.92 17.39 -0.21
CA GLY A 505 -2.21 16.73 -0.43
C GLY A 505 -3.38 17.41 0.29
N SER A 506 -4.44 16.64 0.56
CA SER A 506 -5.68 17.14 1.15
C SER A 506 -6.10 16.33 2.37
N TYR A 507 -6.43 17.02 3.46
CA TYR A 507 -6.67 16.44 4.78
C TYR A 507 -7.97 16.99 5.35
N ASN A 508 -8.95 16.13 5.57
CA ASN A 508 -10.24 16.51 6.13
C ASN A 508 -10.51 15.70 7.42
N ALA A 509 -10.85 16.36 8.52
CA ALA A 509 -11.22 15.66 9.73
C ALA A 509 -12.43 16.28 10.43
N SER A 510 -13.30 15.47 11.03
CA SER A 510 -14.38 16.01 11.87
C SER A 510 -13.87 16.53 13.23
N GLY A 511 -12.74 16.01 13.72
CA GLY A 511 -12.07 16.36 14.95
C GLY A 511 -10.82 17.20 14.70
N ALA A 512 -9.68 16.58 14.43
CA ALA A 512 -8.39 17.27 14.31
C ALA A 512 -7.52 16.79 13.14
N VAL A 513 -6.73 17.71 12.58
CA VAL A 513 -5.63 17.42 11.63
C VAL A 513 -4.32 17.87 12.26
N LYS A 514 -3.37 16.94 12.43
CA LYS A 514 -2.02 17.18 12.94
C LYS A 514 -1.00 16.80 11.87
N LEU A 515 -0.17 17.76 11.47
CA LEU A 515 0.86 17.57 10.44
C LEU A 515 2.22 17.95 11.02
N ALA A 516 3.19 17.03 10.99
CA ALA A 516 4.53 17.29 11.51
C ALA A 516 5.63 16.84 10.56
N THR A 517 6.59 17.71 10.27
CA THR A 517 7.84 17.34 9.57
C THR A 517 9.06 18.06 10.11
N THR A 518 10.21 17.41 10.28
CA THR A 518 11.36 18.05 10.92
C THR A 518 12.17 18.90 9.94
N ASN A 519 12.46 18.39 8.74
CA ASN A 519 13.48 19.00 7.85
C ASN A 519 12.92 19.43 6.48
N SER A 520 11.59 19.47 6.31
CA SER A 520 10.98 19.81 5.03
C SER A 520 9.75 20.70 5.18
N TRP A 521 9.19 21.11 4.06
CA TRP A 521 8.06 22.01 4.01
C TRP A 521 6.72 21.25 4.05
N VAL A 522 5.65 21.98 4.38
CA VAL A 522 4.27 21.50 4.38
C VAL A 522 3.48 22.35 3.39
N ASN A 523 2.77 21.72 2.45
CA ASN A 523 1.89 22.40 1.50
C ASN A 523 0.61 21.62 1.26
N VAL A 524 -0.45 22.00 1.97
CA VAL A 524 -1.65 21.18 2.05
C VAL A 524 -2.93 22.01 1.94
N GLU A 525 -4.02 21.32 1.66
CA GLU A 525 -5.37 21.78 1.96
C GLU A 525 -5.87 21.02 3.19
N ALA A 526 -6.08 21.71 4.31
CA ALA A 526 -6.52 21.08 5.56
C ALA A 526 -7.83 21.71 6.06
N GLU A 527 -8.82 20.87 6.37
CA GLU A 527 -10.09 21.29 6.95
C GLU A 527 -10.44 20.40 8.15
N ALA A 528 -10.56 20.99 9.35
CA ALA A 528 -10.93 20.22 10.54
C ALA A 528 -11.61 21.04 11.64
N GLY A 529 -12.00 20.38 12.73
CA GLY A 529 -12.34 21.06 13.98
C GLY A 529 -11.14 21.84 14.53
N GLU A 530 -9.98 21.18 14.61
CA GLU A 530 -8.70 21.75 15.03
C GLU A 530 -7.61 21.38 14.02
N VAL A 531 -6.70 22.31 13.72
CA VAL A 531 -5.60 22.08 12.78
C VAL A 531 -4.29 22.51 13.44
N GLU A 532 -3.32 21.59 13.53
CA GLU A 532 -1.98 21.84 14.05
C GLU A 532 -0.94 21.44 12.99
N VAL A 533 -0.04 22.37 12.66
CA VAL A 533 1.10 22.12 11.77
C VAL A 533 2.38 22.51 12.49
N ARG A 534 3.35 21.60 12.54
CA ARG A 534 4.68 21.84 13.11
C ARG A 534 5.78 21.45 12.13
N THR A 535 6.70 22.35 11.83
CA THR A 535 7.85 22.02 10.99
C THR A 535 9.10 22.87 11.25
N ASN A 536 10.29 22.54 10.71
CA ASN A 536 11.38 23.52 10.54
C ASN A 536 11.52 24.00 9.09
N GLY A 537 10.66 23.57 8.18
CA GLY A 537 10.56 24.05 6.81
C GLY A 537 9.37 24.98 6.61
N SER A 538 9.19 25.46 5.39
CA SER A 538 8.14 26.43 5.07
C SER A 538 6.73 25.85 5.21
N ILE A 539 5.76 26.68 5.53
CA ILE A 539 4.34 26.31 5.56
C ILE A 539 3.59 27.07 4.47
N TYR A 540 2.97 26.33 3.57
CA TYR A 540 2.15 26.83 2.46
C TYR A 540 0.77 26.16 2.45
N GLY A 541 -0.17 26.75 1.71
CA GLY A 541 -1.46 26.12 1.41
C GLY A 541 -2.66 26.82 2.04
N SER A 542 -3.74 26.05 2.24
CA SER A 542 -5.03 26.55 2.73
C SER A 542 -5.48 25.75 3.94
N TYR A 543 -5.77 26.45 5.03
CA TYR A 543 -6.08 25.85 6.33
C TYR A 543 -7.40 26.41 6.86
N ILE A 544 -8.35 25.53 7.16
CA ILE A 544 -9.66 25.85 7.70
C ILE A 544 -9.84 25.06 9.00
N ALA A 545 -9.98 25.76 10.12
CA ALA A 545 -10.33 25.17 11.41
C ALA A 545 -11.68 25.71 11.88
N ALA A 546 -12.55 24.84 12.42
CA ALA A 546 -13.80 25.29 13.04
C ALA A 546 -13.54 25.96 14.41
N LYS A 547 -12.47 25.56 15.09
CA LYS A 547 -12.03 26.08 16.39
C LYS A 547 -10.63 26.68 16.27
N THR A 548 -9.59 25.87 16.49
CA THR A 548 -8.22 26.36 16.64
C THR A 548 -7.38 25.97 15.42
N LEU A 549 -6.67 26.94 14.87
CA LEU A 549 -5.64 26.75 13.85
C LEU A 549 -4.29 27.18 14.43
N LYS A 550 -3.33 26.26 14.49
CA LYS A 550 -1.99 26.51 15.00
C LYS A 550 -0.94 26.12 13.96
N LEU A 551 -0.14 27.09 13.53
CA LEU A 551 0.94 26.91 12.56
C LEU A 551 2.27 27.31 13.19
N GLU A 552 3.17 26.36 13.37
CA GLU A 552 4.49 26.58 13.97
C GLU A 552 5.59 26.14 12.99
N THR A 553 6.51 27.06 12.70
CA THR A 553 7.77 26.71 12.05
C THR A 553 8.98 27.36 12.72
N VAL A 554 10.18 26.88 12.42
CA VAL A 554 11.46 27.42 12.88
C VAL A 554 12.33 27.65 11.66
N ASN A 555 12.86 28.86 11.50
CA ASN A 555 13.77 29.21 10.40
C ASN A 555 13.19 29.02 8.99
N ALA A 556 11.88 29.20 8.82
CA ALA A 556 11.25 29.16 7.49
C ALA A 556 9.99 30.03 7.39
N PRO A 557 9.63 30.51 6.18
CA PRO A 557 8.48 31.38 5.98
C PRO A 557 7.14 30.64 6.13
N VAL A 558 6.12 31.39 6.54
CA VAL A 558 4.71 30.98 6.52
C VAL A 558 3.97 31.84 5.51
N ASN A 559 3.38 31.22 4.48
CA ASN A 559 2.56 31.89 3.47
C ASN A 559 1.30 31.08 3.18
N VAL A 560 0.18 31.46 3.82
CA VAL A 560 -1.02 30.64 3.87
C VAL A 560 -2.31 31.43 3.66
N LYS A 561 -3.38 30.72 3.31
CA LYS A 561 -4.76 31.17 3.51
C LYS A 561 -5.31 30.45 4.74
N ALA A 562 -5.57 31.20 5.80
CA ALA A 562 -5.95 30.65 7.10
C ALA A 562 -7.34 31.14 7.52
N LYS A 563 -8.21 30.21 7.92
CA LYS A 563 -9.53 30.50 8.48
C LYS A 563 -9.73 29.72 9.77
N GLY A 564 -10.14 30.38 10.86
CA GLY A 564 -10.28 29.77 12.17
C GLY A 564 -11.23 30.53 13.09
N TRP A 565 -11.58 29.95 14.24
CA TRP A 565 -12.06 30.76 15.36
C TRP A 565 -10.85 31.46 16.00
N ASP A 566 -9.89 30.66 16.47
CA ASP A 566 -8.60 31.12 16.96
C ASP A 566 -7.50 30.70 15.98
N VAL A 567 -6.66 31.65 15.58
CA VAL A 567 -5.55 31.43 14.64
C VAL A 567 -4.26 31.89 15.30
N GLU A 568 -3.33 30.95 15.50
CA GLU A 568 -1.99 31.21 16.04
C GLU A 568 -0.93 30.79 15.02
N VAL A 569 -0.06 31.72 14.64
CA VAL A 569 1.05 31.49 13.71
C VAL A 569 2.33 31.95 14.35
N ARG A 570 3.31 31.05 14.40
CA ARG A 570 4.63 31.33 14.95
C ARG A 570 5.73 30.86 14.00
N THR A 571 6.69 31.73 13.75
CA THR A 571 7.96 31.37 13.11
C THR A 571 9.14 32.06 13.80
N THR A 572 10.37 31.72 13.42
CA THR A 572 11.59 32.44 13.81
C THR A 572 12.39 32.78 12.57
N ASN A 573 12.97 33.97 12.53
CA ASN A 573 13.90 34.48 11.50
C ASN A 573 13.33 34.62 10.09
N TRP A 574 12.04 34.31 9.87
CA TRP A 574 11.41 34.35 8.55
C TRP A 574 10.02 34.98 8.56
N SER A 575 9.56 35.33 7.36
CA SER A 575 8.36 36.14 7.21
C SER A 575 7.07 35.36 7.46
N ILE A 576 6.06 36.09 7.93
CA ILE A 576 4.66 35.64 7.94
C ILE A 576 3.92 36.46 6.87
N SER A 577 3.29 35.77 5.93
CA SER A 577 2.52 36.38 4.86
C SER A 577 1.23 35.63 4.54
N GLY A 578 0.33 36.26 3.77
CA GLY A 578 -0.90 35.64 3.29
C GLY A 578 -2.17 36.28 3.86
N SER A 579 -3.27 35.53 3.85
CA SER A 579 -4.58 36.00 4.31
C SER A 579 -5.10 35.22 5.50
N TYR A 580 -5.54 35.94 6.52
CA TYR A 580 -5.93 35.38 7.82
C TYR A 580 -7.33 35.84 8.19
N HIS A 581 -8.23 34.89 8.48
CA HIS A 581 -9.59 35.16 8.92
C HIS A 581 -9.87 34.41 10.22
N ALA A 582 -9.73 35.10 11.35
CA ALA A 582 -10.09 34.61 12.68
C ALA A 582 -11.46 35.17 13.09
N THR A 583 -12.37 34.32 13.58
CA THR A 583 -13.65 34.82 14.14
C THR A 583 -13.45 35.39 15.55
N GLY A 584 -12.53 34.79 16.31
CA GLY A 584 -12.09 35.20 17.64
C GLY A 584 -10.72 35.87 17.55
N THR A 585 -9.68 35.15 18.00
CA THR A 585 -8.34 35.70 18.17
C THR A 585 -7.39 35.36 17.02
N LEU A 586 -6.57 36.33 16.62
CA LEU A 586 -5.46 36.16 15.69
C LEU A 586 -4.16 36.51 16.41
N LYS A 587 -3.19 35.59 16.44
CA LYS A 587 -1.86 35.80 16.99
C LYS A 587 -0.81 35.47 15.94
N LEU A 588 -0.03 36.46 15.54
CA LEU A 588 1.08 36.32 14.60
C LEU A 588 2.37 36.70 15.31
N SER A 589 3.37 35.81 15.35
CA SER A 589 4.64 36.06 16.01
C SER A 589 5.83 35.57 15.18
N THR A 590 6.80 36.43 14.94
CA THR A 590 8.10 36.04 14.35
C THR A 590 9.28 36.71 15.06
N THR A 591 10.51 36.32 14.71
CA THR A 591 11.74 37.04 15.07
C THR A 591 12.42 37.50 13.78
N ASP A 592 13.06 38.66 13.81
CA ASP A 592 13.96 39.17 12.77
C ASP A 592 13.43 39.37 11.34
N ALA A 593 12.16 39.04 11.08
CA ALA A 593 11.57 39.09 9.76
C ALA A 593 10.21 39.78 9.73
N LEU A 594 9.80 40.15 8.51
CA LEU A 594 8.60 40.93 8.28
C LEU A 594 7.31 40.12 8.47
N VAL A 595 6.25 40.80 8.91
CA VAL A 595 4.88 40.30 8.86
C VAL A 595 4.14 41.12 7.81
N TRP A 596 3.64 40.51 6.75
CA TRP A 596 2.86 41.17 5.70
C TRP A 596 1.57 40.40 5.41
N VAL A 597 0.45 40.88 5.97
CA VAL A 597 -0.80 40.12 5.96
C VAL A 597 -2.02 40.94 5.55
N THR A 598 -3.04 40.25 5.04
CA THR A 598 -4.42 40.75 5.08
C THR A 598 -5.16 39.97 6.16
N ALA A 599 -5.60 40.65 7.21
CA ALA A 599 -6.15 40.02 8.41
C ALA A 599 -7.58 40.49 8.70
N ASN A 600 -8.44 39.56 9.09
CA ASN A 600 -9.76 39.83 9.64
C ASN A 600 -9.87 39.08 10.97
N ALA A 601 -10.11 39.80 12.08
CA ALA A 601 -10.17 39.21 13.41
C ALA A 601 -11.07 40.02 14.35
N ALA A 602 -11.70 39.36 15.34
CA ALA A 602 -12.28 40.12 16.46
C ALA A 602 -11.18 40.76 17.30
N GLU A 603 -10.11 40.01 17.57
CA GLU A 603 -8.92 40.49 18.28
C GLU A 603 -7.66 40.03 17.56
N ALA A 604 -6.71 40.93 17.31
CA ALA A 604 -5.44 40.60 16.67
C ALA A 604 -4.23 41.05 17.48
N LYS A 605 -3.22 40.20 17.59
CA LYS A 605 -1.92 40.49 18.17
C LYS A 605 -0.83 40.09 17.20
N VAL A 606 0.00 41.05 16.79
CA VAL A 606 1.08 40.87 15.82
C VAL A 606 2.40 41.32 16.44
N GLN A 607 3.39 40.43 16.48
CA GLN A 607 4.68 40.70 17.12
C GLN A 607 5.84 40.24 16.23
N THR A 608 6.88 41.06 16.15
CA THR A 608 8.19 40.69 15.59
C THR A 608 9.31 41.40 16.35
N THR A 609 10.52 40.85 16.41
CA THR A 609 11.63 41.53 17.10
C THR A 609 12.22 42.64 16.23
N ASN A 610 12.75 42.30 15.05
CA ASN A 610 13.49 43.26 14.23
C ASN A 610 12.86 43.53 12.85
N GLY A 611 11.87 42.75 12.42
CA GLY A 611 11.20 42.96 11.14
C GLY A 611 10.08 43.99 11.19
N GLY A 612 9.63 44.44 10.01
CA GLY A 612 8.48 45.35 9.90
C GLY A 612 7.13 44.63 9.93
N ILE A 613 6.08 45.36 10.29
CA ILE A 613 4.69 44.88 10.28
C ILE A 613 3.92 45.69 9.23
N TYR A 614 3.40 45.01 8.21
CA TYR A 614 2.71 45.58 7.07
C TYR A 614 1.36 44.89 6.87
N GLY A 615 0.35 45.64 6.41
CA GLY A 615 -0.88 45.00 5.94
C GLY A 615 -2.18 45.76 6.16
N ASP A 616 -3.26 45.08 5.77
CA ASP A 616 -4.63 45.56 5.95
C ASP A 616 -5.33 44.70 7.02
N TYR A 617 -5.92 45.36 8.01
CA TYR A 617 -6.49 44.74 9.21
C TYR A 617 -7.96 45.14 9.38
N ALA A 618 -8.88 44.20 9.23
CA ALA A 618 -10.28 44.36 9.55
C ALA A 618 -10.57 43.82 10.97
N ILE A 619 -10.75 44.73 11.94
CA ILE A 619 -10.73 44.39 13.37
C ILE A 619 -12.08 44.64 14.04
N GLY A 620 -12.47 43.74 14.94
CA GLY A 620 -13.63 43.89 15.81
C GLY A 620 -13.36 44.82 16.98
N ASN A 621 -12.62 44.36 17.99
CA ASN A 621 -12.46 45.04 19.27
C ASN A 621 -11.03 45.46 19.56
N PHE A 622 -10.02 44.68 19.18
CA PHE A 622 -8.65 44.88 19.65
C PHE A 622 -7.60 44.57 18.57
N LEU A 623 -6.62 45.45 18.42
CA LEU A 623 -5.41 45.23 17.62
C LEU A 623 -4.19 45.66 18.43
N ALA A 624 -3.21 44.78 18.58
CA ALA A 624 -1.89 45.10 19.13
C ALA A 624 -0.79 44.73 18.13
N MET A 625 0.10 45.67 17.83
CA MET A 625 1.25 45.50 16.94
C MET A 625 2.53 45.96 17.65
N GLU A 626 3.52 45.08 17.74
CA GLU A 626 4.77 45.37 18.46
C GLU A 626 6.00 44.93 17.65
N THR A 627 6.97 45.84 17.48
CA THR A 627 8.31 45.53 16.96
C THR A 627 9.40 46.33 17.67
N SER A 628 10.67 45.95 17.56
CA SER A 628 11.79 46.71 18.14
C SER A 628 12.49 47.57 17.10
N LEU A 629 12.86 47.01 15.94
CA LEU A 629 13.62 47.74 14.91
C LEU A 629 12.81 48.07 13.66
N GLY A 630 11.78 47.28 13.34
CA GLY A 630 11.08 47.42 12.07
C GLY A 630 10.06 48.55 12.05
N GLN A 631 9.71 48.97 10.84
CA GLN A 631 8.59 49.89 10.59
C GLN A 631 7.26 49.17 10.81
N ILE A 632 6.26 49.88 11.35
CA ILE A 632 4.86 49.43 11.31
C ILE A 632 4.12 50.30 10.29
N GLN A 633 3.50 49.69 9.29
CA GLN A 633 2.60 50.35 8.35
C GLN A 633 1.31 49.54 8.18
N ALA A 634 0.20 50.02 8.75
CA ALA A 634 -1.05 49.28 8.77
C ALA A 634 -2.26 50.14 8.39
N ASN A 635 -3.11 49.59 7.53
CA ASN A 635 -4.44 50.14 7.27
C ASN A 635 -5.46 49.34 8.09
N VAL A 636 -6.24 50.02 8.92
CA VAL A 636 -7.22 49.38 9.80
C VAL A 636 -8.62 49.77 9.37
N THR A 637 -9.49 48.77 9.23
CA THR A 637 -10.94 48.96 9.11
C THR A 637 -11.61 48.29 10.29
N PHE A 638 -12.81 48.77 10.67
CA PHE A 638 -13.56 48.17 11.76
C PHE A 638 -14.73 47.35 11.25
N LEU A 639 -14.89 46.15 11.81
CA LEU A 639 -16.06 45.31 11.55
C LEU A 639 -17.31 46.01 12.09
N GLN A 640 -18.48 45.82 11.46
CA GLN A 640 -19.75 46.49 11.84
C GLN A 640 -20.15 46.34 13.32
N MET A 641 -19.61 45.32 14.00
CA MET A 641 -19.86 45.04 15.41
C MET A 641 -18.93 45.82 16.37
N SER A 642 -17.93 46.52 15.85
CA SER A 642 -16.98 47.31 16.64
C SER A 642 -17.68 48.52 17.27
N ARG A 643 -17.82 48.52 18.60
CA ARG A 643 -18.37 49.68 19.33
C ARG A 643 -17.27 50.60 19.85
N PHE A 644 -16.23 50.03 20.45
CA PHE A 644 -15.10 50.77 21.05
C PHE A 644 -13.78 50.07 20.70
N PRO A 645 -13.30 50.20 19.45
CA PRO A 645 -12.08 49.53 19.04
C PRO A 645 -10.87 50.09 19.80
N VAL A 646 -9.96 49.21 20.21
CA VAL A 646 -8.68 49.55 20.82
C VAL A 646 -7.57 49.12 19.86
N VAL A 647 -6.77 50.09 19.40
CA VAL A 647 -5.65 49.86 18.49
C VAL A 647 -4.37 50.34 19.15
N ASN A 648 -3.45 49.43 19.44
CA ASN A 648 -2.16 49.69 20.03
C ASN A 648 -1.07 49.31 19.02
N ALA A 649 -0.21 50.25 18.68
CA ALA A 649 0.95 50.03 17.83
C ALA A 649 2.18 50.63 18.50
N SER A 650 3.25 49.84 18.64
CA SER A 650 4.50 50.31 19.22
C SER A 650 5.74 49.75 18.55
N THR A 651 6.73 50.62 18.31
CA THR A 651 8.07 50.24 17.83
C THR A 651 9.18 50.96 18.62
N THR A 652 10.37 50.38 18.77
CA THR A 652 11.46 51.07 19.49
C THR A 652 12.22 52.03 18.57
N TYR A 653 12.60 51.61 17.37
CA TYR A 653 13.45 52.39 16.47
C TYR A 653 12.87 52.58 15.06
N GLY A 654 11.76 51.92 14.73
CA GLY A 654 11.15 52.07 13.42
C GLY A 654 10.18 53.27 13.33
N ASP A 655 9.86 53.64 12.10
CA ASP A 655 8.74 54.53 11.83
C ASP A 655 7.41 53.78 12.02
N LEU A 656 6.37 54.51 12.40
CA LEU A 656 5.04 53.98 12.62
C LEU A 656 4.04 54.81 11.80
N LYS A 657 3.35 54.17 10.86
CA LYS A 657 2.29 54.77 10.04
C LYS A 657 1.01 53.95 10.19
N LEU A 658 0.01 54.49 10.87
CA LEU A 658 -1.26 53.83 11.11
C LEU A 658 -2.39 54.61 10.45
N SER A 659 -3.16 53.96 9.59
CA SER A 659 -4.38 54.54 9.01
C SER A 659 -5.61 53.90 9.65
N LEU A 660 -6.50 54.72 10.21
CA LEU A 660 -7.79 54.35 10.77
C LEU A 660 -8.91 54.90 9.88
N PRO A 661 -10.14 54.34 9.89
CA PRO A 661 -11.21 54.84 9.04
C PRO A 661 -11.72 56.20 9.55
N THR A 662 -12.20 57.06 8.63
CA THR A 662 -12.74 58.40 8.98
C THR A 662 -13.84 58.39 10.04
N ASN A 663 -14.58 57.30 10.15
CA ASN A 663 -15.66 57.12 11.13
C ASN A 663 -15.19 56.71 12.53
N PHE A 664 -13.87 56.59 12.78
CA PHE A 664 -13.34 56.39 14.12
C PHE A 664 -13.74 57.56 15.04
N SER A 665 -14.28 57.23 16.22
CA SER A 665 -14.61 58.18 17.27
C SER A 665 -14.05 57.67 18.59
N GLY A 666 -13.12 58.42 19.20
CA GLY A 666 -12.35 57.90 20.32
C GLY A 666 -11.19 58.79 20.76
N HIS A 667 -10.44 58.29 21.74
CA HIS A 667 -9.20 58.88 22.23
C HIS A 667 -8.01 58.43 21.40
N PHE A 668 -7.05 59.32 21.15
CA PHE A 668 -5.75 58.97 20.58
C PHE A 668 -4.60 59.44 21.47
N ASP A 669 -3.53 58.65 21.51
CA ASP A 669 -2.25 58.95 22.15
C ASP A 669 -1.13 58.57 21.19
N VAL A 670 -0.51 59.57 20.58
CA VAL A 670 0.57 59.42 19.59
C VAL A 670 1.84 60.05 20.13
N ALA A 671 2.91 59.28 20.29
CA ALA A 671 4.16 59.79 20.86
C ALA A 671 5.41 59.23 20.17
N THR A 672 6.44 60.08 20.08
CA THR A 672 7.83 59.74 19.73
C THR A 672 8.79 60.23 20.83
N MET A 673 10.08 59.88 20.78
CA MET A 673 11.05 60.28 21.81
C MET A 673 11.15 61.82 21.93
N PRO A 674 11.12 62.38 23.16
CA PRO A 674 11.15 63.84 23.36
C PRO A 674 12.47 64.54 23.03
N GLU A 675 13.58 63.79 22.95
CA GLU A 675 14.95 64.36 22.99
C GLU A 675 15.59 64.57 21.62
N SER A 676 14.89 64.24 20.52
CA SER A 676 15.38 64.48 19.17
C SER A 676 14.43 65.40 18.41
N ASP A 677 14.91 66.58 17.99
CA ASP A 677 14.20 67.50 17.09
C ASP A 677 13.96 66.92 15.68
N HIS A 678 14.36 65.67 15.44
CA HIS A 678 14.34 64.99 14.15
C HIS A 678 13.12 64.10 13.91
N PHE A 679 12.37 63.72 14.96
CA PHE A 679 11.21 62.83 14.82
C PHE A 679 9.93 63.55 15.21
N LEU A 680 8.89 63.34 14.42
CA LEU A 680 7.61 63.99 14.59
C LEU A 680 6.53 62.98 14.97
N ALA A 681 5.71 63.36 15.94
CA ALA A 681 4.37 62.79 16.10
C ALA A 681 3.43 63.55 15.15
N ASN A 682 2.62 62.85 14.37
CA ASN A 682 1.66 63.42 13.42
C ASN A 682 0.28 62.77 13.62
N VAL A 683 -0.77 63.60 13.59
CA VAL A 683 -2.17 63.16 13.67
C VAL A 683 -2.96 64.00 12.68
N HIS A 684 -3.62 63.35 11.71
CA HIS A 684 -4.32 64.07 10.65
C HIS A 684 -5.46 63.26 9.99
N ASN A 685 -6.46 63.94 9.42
CA ASN A 685 -7.56 63.33 8.65
C ASN A 685 -7.26 62.99 7.17
N CYS A 686 -5.99 62.90 6.76
CA CYS A 686 -5.59 62.59 5.38
C CYS A 686 -4.45 61.57 5.38
N LEU A 687 -4.04 61.06 4.22
CA LEU A 687 -2.85 60.21 4.05
C LEU A 687 -1.53 61.00 4.02
N SER A 688 -1.59 62.31 3.84
CA SER A 688 -0.42 63.19 3.83
C SER A 688 -0.71 64.52 4.52
N VAL A 689 0.31 65.02 5.22
CA VAL A 689 0.35 66.37 5.82
C VAL A 689 0.22 67.48 4.76
N THR A 690 0.44 67.15 3.47
CA THR A 690 0.29 68.08 2.33
C THR A 690 -1.15 68.25 1.84
N ASP A 691 -2.06 67.36 2.23
CA ASP A 691 -3.44 67.35 1.73
C ASP A 691 -4.36 68.25 2.59
N LYS A 692 -5.16 69.10 1.93
CA LYS A 692 -6.06 70.04 2.60
C LYS A 692 -7.37 69.37 3.04
N CYS A 693 -7.34 68.52 4.07
CA CYS A 693 -8.56 68.05 4.76
C CYS A 693 -8.91 68.91 5.97
N SER A 694 -10.21 68.96 6.27
CA SER A 694 -10.72 69.54 7.51
C SER A 694 -10.25 68.71 8.70
N GLN A 695 -9.65 69.36 9.70
CA GLN A 695 -9.26 68.75 10.98
C GLN A 695 -10.27 69.07 12.10
N ASN A 696 -11.48 69.52 11.75
CA ASN A 696 -12.44 70.12 12.69
C ASN A 696 -12.97 69.14 13.75
N ASP A 697 -12.88 67.83 13.51
CA ASP A 697 -13.33 66.78 14.42
C ASP A 697 -12.18 66.21 15.28
N ILE A 698 -10.97 66.77 15.18
CA ILE A 698 -9.81 66.45 16.03
C ILE A 698 -9.64 67.55 17.09
N VAL A 699 -9.65 67.15 18.37
CA VAL A 699 -9.43 68.04 19.50
C VAL A 699 -8.21 67.55 20.28
N PHE A 700 -7.14 68.34 20.28
CA PHE A 700 -5.92 68.03 21.03
C PHE A 700 -6.04 68.46 22.49
N GLU A 701 -5.71 67.54 23.40
CA GLU A 701 -5.43 67.81 24.82
C GLU A 701 -3.95 68.17 25.00
N THR A 702 -3.06 67.49 24.26
CA THR A 702 -1.63 67.77 24.15
C THR A 702 -1.23 67.80 22.68
N ASN A 703 -0.50 68.82 22.24
CA ASN A 703 -0.06 68.98 20.85
C ASN A 703 1.36 69.56 20.78
N THR A 704 2.36 68.73 21.04
CA THR A 704 3.78 69.08 20.89
C THR A 704 4.34 68.41 19.62
N TYR A 705 5.60 68.71 19.28
CA TYR A 705 6.29 68.07 18.17
C TYR A 705 6.44 66.55 18.35
N THR A 706 6.62 66.10 19.59
CA THR A 706 6.94 64.71 19.93
C THR A 706 5.78 63.96 20.58
N THR A 707 4.67 64.63 20.91
CA THR A 707 3.51 64.01 21.57
C THR A 707 2.21 64.71 21.18
N LYS A 708 1.23 63.91 20.73
CA LYS A 708 -0.12 64.35 20.40
C LYS A 708 -1.13 63.45 21.09
N ILE A 709 -1.86 64.03 22.05
CA ILE A 709 -2.92 63.34 22.81
C ILE A 709 -4.21 64.11 22.58
N GLY A 710 -5.31 63.41 22.35
CA GLY A 710 -6.57 64.08 22.07
C GLY A 710 -7.70 63.13 21.73
N ARG A 711 -8.72 63.70 21.08
CA ARG A 711 -9.97 63.02 20.74
C ARG A 711 -10.34 63.28 19.29
N LYS A 712 -10.87 62.26 18.62
CA LYS A 712 -11.56 62.38 17.34
C LYS A 712 -13.04 62.12 17.53
N GLY A 713 -13.90 62.99 16.98
CA GLY A 713 -15.36 62.84 17.05
C GLY A 713 -15.94 63.03 18.46
N ILE A 714 -17.01 62.30 18.78
CA ILE A 714 -17.68 62.38 20.09
C ILE A 714 -16.98 61.43 21.06
N TYR A 715 -16.42 62.01 22.12
CA TYR A 715 -15.82 61.24 23.21
C TYR A 715 -16.90 60.80 24.19
N TYR A 716 -17.12 59.49 24.18
CA TYR A 716 -17.68 58.65 25.24
C TYR A 716 -19.09 58.07 24.98
N PRO A 717 -19.22 56.74 25.10
CA PRO A 717 -18.11 55.76 25.03
C PRO A 717 -17.51 55.76 23.62
N GLY A 718 -16.18 55.72 23.49
CA GLY A 718 -15.46 55.80 22.20
C GLY A 718 -14.25 54.86 22.18
N GLY A 719 -13.69 54.62 21.00
CA GLY A 719 -12.49 53.79 20.82
C GLY A 719 -11.22 54.41 21.40
N GLN A 720 -10.11 53.67 21.32
CA GLN A 720 -8.79 54.12 21.75
C GLN A 720 -7.74 53.76 20.68
N ALA A 721 -6.87 54.71 20.34
CA ALA A 721 -5.71 54.50 19.49
C ALA A 721 -4.44 54.91 20.23
N ILE A 722 -3.51 54.00 20.45
CA ILE A 722 -2.20 54.27 21.05
C ILE A 722 -1.13 53.95 20.01
N VAL A 723 -0.32 54.96 19.68
CA VAL A 723 0.73 54.89 18.66
C VAL A 723 2.02 55.40 19.29
N ARG A 724 3.02 54.53 19.48
CA ARG A 724 4.26 54.93 20.16
C ARG A 724 5.50 54.47 19.42
N THR A 725 6.46 55.36 19.23
CA THR A 725 7.82 55.02 18.82
C THR A 725 8.84 55.68 19.75
N THR A 726 10.05 55.16 19.81
CA THR A 726 11.14 55.82 20.55
C THR A 726 12.30 56.27 19.66
N GLY A 727 12.31 55.96 18.37
CA GLY A 727 13.45 56.24 17.50
C GLY A 727 13.09 56.46 16.04
N GLY A 728 11.81 56.69 15.75
CA GLY A 728 11.31 57.01 14.41
C GLY A 728 10.15 58.01 14.47
N GLU A 729 9.53 58.26 13.32
CA GLU A 729 8.32 59.07 13.23
C GLU A 729 7.07 58.27 13.64
N ALA A 730 6.11 58.93 14.30
CA ALA A 730 4.82 58.33 14.64
C ALA A 730 3.70 59.07 13.94
N ASP A 731 3.02 58.41 13.02
CA ASP A 731 1.97 59.00 12.20
C ASP A 731 0.65 58.23 12.32
N LEU A 732 -0.41 58.97 12.65
CA LEU A 732 -1.78 58.49 12.72
C LEU A 732 -2.65 59.28 11.73
N ALA A 733 -3.14 58.58 10.72
CA ALA A 733 -4.06 59.08 9.72
C ALA A 733 -5.49 58.58 9.97
N PHE A 734 -6.49 59.42 9.71
CA PHE A 734 -7.91 59.02 9.65
C PHE A 734 -8.45 59.23 8.24
N ASP A 735 -8.57 58.17 7.45
CA ASP A 735 -8.81 58.26 6.00
C ASP A 735 -9.97 57.39 5.50
N PHE A 736 -10.44 57.67 4.27
CA PHE A 736 -11.37 56.82 3.52
C PHE A 736 -10.60 55.64 2.94
N ILE A 737 -10.47 54.58 3.73
CA ILE A 737 -9.88 53.30 3.33
C ILE A 737 -10.88 52.47 2.51
#